data_AF-A0A060T3F9-F1
#
_entry.id   AF-A0A060T3F9-F1
#
_cell.length_a   1.000
_cell.length_b   1.000
_cell.length_c   1.000
_cell.angle_alpha   90.00
_cell.angle_beta   90.00
_cell.angle_gamma   90.00
#
_symmetry.space_group_name_H-M   'P 1'
#
loop_
_entity.id
_entity.type
_entity.pdbx_description
1 polymer ?
#
loop_
_entity_poly.entity_id
_entity_poly.type
_entity_poly.pdbx_seq_one_letter_code
_entity_poly.pdbx_strand_id
1 'polypeptide(L)'
;MPLRLIARPRRIPASAINVSRWWKLNFQQVRLASLKKSPIPNDLNGQKRPIYKHDYNDEIKPPGLRVIDYLDGEVQAKIKKRRSSKVRPRLDRRSRDPLEALTVFAMRVQAYRDSTAELEEVRKLGQRLFPSLSKSQAKFLEHDIRWYHLDEDPKSHRRSIIKKKLFHRNYRYTLPHLAKWVRCIQAPTITEAIESMRHHSRIWPSFLVGFTFKRACESRADAVLLFQLFQKQFRKQSPRIQVQMFIRLVERLRDTLIDLIPHVCEIFVKDGKEGIPGSVYNQLLWHISGIRSPRKSVREYKLLTEAQKIIVSLMVKKGMTVDARGLLALCFAFRDVSADRSRHFFNAVHMRKLQTNGHTYKENDEVLKMPPKELISCMEILLSENIMHITDRAVNFDREHYSPMVVGTCLFRLVELGALNSDTCHTVWSKIKKSQLSLTPFLMYQLLKGGSPRRQQLTMIKEAIANLGLTPNENVMTKIIQLEPDLTFARMLLSSLEKNTRATFNVLLRHEAYFDPEKVWTTYLEMQEKGIEPTDSTLESLIISALDMDLRWDGLYACQRVVVEFKRWVRGANNDGSDINSLAKIYPTDELVHNYVRLLVKAKYDQELLEVLPWMERLNLKPSKNILCALILHSPNGEFLKKHGQKIGGWPTEMEIQAYKFHTQRPSSPTVPIEYEEMYN
;
A
#
# COMPACT_ATOMS: atom_id res chain seq x y z
N MET A 1 16.39 57.85 -48.45
CA MET A 1 17.82 58.22 -48.45
C MET A 1 18.24 58.68 -47.05
N PRO A 2 19.53 58.67 -46.69
CA PRO A 2 19.96 58.14 -45.38
C PRO A 2 20.70 59.13 -44.47
N LEU A 3 21.02 58.71 -43.24
CA LEU A 3 22.39 58.84 -42.70
C LEU A 3 22.70 57.92 -41.49
N ARG A 4 24.00 57.79 -41.20
CA ARG A 4 24.75 56.78 -40.40
C ARG A 4 25.78 57.51 -39.50
N LEU A 5 26.35 57.01 -38.40
CA LEU A 5 26.43 55.71 -37.66
C LEU A 5 26.93 56.01 -36.21
N ILE A 6 26.81 55.06 -35.25
CA ILE A 6 27.72 54.81 -34.09
C ILE A 6 28.00 55.98 -33.09
N ALA A 7 27.74 55.94 -31.77
CA ALA A 7 28.29 55.03 -30.74
C ALA A 7 27.69 55.24 -29.31
N ARG A 8 27.91 54.23 -28.44
CA ARG A 8 27.89 54.11 -26.94
C ARG A 8 27.96 55.41 -26.09
N PRO A 9 27.50 55.46 -24.80
CA PRO A 9 27.56 54.37 -23.80
C PRO A 9 26.44 54.30 -22.71
N ARG A 10 26.53 53.34 -21.76
CA ARG A 10 26.51 53.61 -20.29
C ARG A 10 26.81 52.36 -19.44
N ARG A 11 27.60 52.56 -18.36
CA ARG A 11 27.79 51.63 -17.23
C ARG A 11 26.80 51.99 -16.11
N ILE A 12 26.21 51.00 -15.44
CA ILE A 12 25.74 51.04 -14.03
C ILE A 12 26.02 49.62 -13.44
N PRO A 13 26.36 49.46 -12.13
CA PRO A 13 27.37 48.48 -11.71
C PRO A 13 26.84 47.21 -11.00
N ALA A 14 27.79 46.39 -10.53
CA ALA A 14 27.58 45.06 -9.96
C ALA A 14 27.23 45.02 -8.46
N SER A 15 26.30 44.13 -8.11
CA SER A 15 26.16 43.34 -6.87
C SER A 15 25.02 42.32 -7.10
N ALA A 16 24.95 41.10 -6.56
CA ALA A 16 25.75 40.31 -5.61
C ALA A 16 25.81 38.84 -6.14
N ILE A 17 26.93 38.11 -6.16
CA ILE A 17 27.70 37.44 -5.08
C ILE A 17 27.08 36.13 -4.52
N ASN A 18 27.76 35.01 -4.81
CA ASN A 18 27.82 33.71 -4.10
C ASN A 18 26.52 32.99 -3.63
N VAL A 19 25.97 32.14 -4.51
CA VAL A 19 25.09 31.01 -4.11
C VAL A 19 25.82 29.97 -3.25
N SER A 20 27.15 29.86 -3.37
CA SER A 20 28.01 28.94 -2.60
C SER A 20 28.05 29.21 -1.09
N ARG A 21 27.67 30.41 -0.63
CA ARG A 21 27.66 30.76 0.81
C ARG A 21 26.35 30.38 1.52
N TRP A 22 25.24 30.23 0.78
CA TRP A 22 23.98 29.74 1.35
C TRP A 22 24.08 28.25 1.73
N TRP A 23 24.80 27.47 0.93
CA TRP A 23 25.11 26.05 1.17
C TRP A 23 25.90 25.75 2.46
N LYS A 24 26.50 26.75 3.13
CA LYS A 24 27.26 26.56 4.39
C LYS A 24 26.59 27.11 5.65
N LEU A 25 25.46 27.83 5.55
CA LEU A 25 24.85 28.52 6.70
C LEU A 25 23.55 27.91 7.23
N ASN A 26 22.92 26.97 6.52
CA ASN A 26 21.67 26.32 6.95
C ASN A 26 21.85 24.89 7.54
N PHE A 27 23.06 24.52 8.01
CA PHE A 27 23.29 23.22 8.66
C PHE A 27 24.21 23.24 9.90
N GLN A 28 24.13 24.29 10.73
CA GLN A 28 24.72 24.30 12.08
C GLN A 28 23.82 25.00 13.13
N GLN A 29 22.74 24.35 13.58
CA GLN A 29 22.02 24.76 14.81
C GLN A 29 21.40 23.62 15.65
N VAL A 30 21.99 22.40 15.66
CA VAL A 30 21.65 21.38 16.69
C VAL A 30 22.90 20.66 17.22
N ARG A 31 23.58 21.31 18.18
CA ARG A 31 24.36 20.75 19.33
C ARG A 31 25.59 21.61 19.67
N LEU A 32 25.55 22.32 20.80
CA LEU A 32 26.43 22.09 21.98
C LEU A 32 26.34 23.24 23.01
N ALA A 33 25.33 23.16 23.88
CA ALA A 33 25.33 23.67 25.25
C ALA A 33 24.17 22.92 25.95
N SER A 34 24.35 22.15 27.01
CA SER A 34 25.44 22.09 27.98
C SER A 34 25.46 20.71 28.65
N LEU A 35 26.63 20.25 29.09
CA LEU A 35 26.79 19.38 30.27
C LEU A 35 28.28 19.42 30.66
N LYS A 36 28.55 19.74 31.92
CA LYS A 36 29.91 19.93 32.45
C LYS A 36 30.63 18.58 32.53
N LYS A 37 31.92 18.57 32.19
CA LYS A 37 32.83 17.48 32.55
C LYS A 37 33.14 17.55 34.04
N SER A 38 33.20 16.40 34.69
CA SER A 38 34.05 16.12 35.86
C SER A 38 34.68 14.72 35.66
N PRO A 39 35.91 14.47 36.12
CA PRO A 39 36.68 13.29 35.75
C PRO A 39 36.42 12.08 36.67
N ILE A 40 36.72 10.88 36.16
CA ILE A 40 36.97 9.67 36.94
C ILE A 40 38.32 9.11 36.45
N PRO A 41 39.24 8.69 37.34
CA PRO A 41 40.61 8.33 36.97
C PRO A 41 40.74 6.87 36.50
N ASN A 42 41.90 6.58 35.88
CA ASN A 42 42.37 5.22 35.62
C ASN A 42 42.82 4.55 36.93
N ASP A 43 42.56 3.25 37.03
CA ASP A 43 43.29 2.17 37.74
C ASP A 43 42.32 0.97 37.84
N LEU A 44 42.68 -0.32 37.90
CA LEU A 44 43.94 -1.04 37.68
C LEU A 44 43.60 -2.53 37.41
N ASN A 45 44.51 -3.25 36.75
CA ASN A 45 44.72 -4.71 36.74
C ASN A 45 43.67 -5.71 37.30
N GLY A 46 43.21 -6.61 36.43
CA GLY A 46 43.36 -8.05 36.63
C GLY A 46 42.19 -8.86 37.22
N GLN A 47 41.80 -9.95 36.54
CA GLN A 47 42.27 -11.30 36.91
C GLN A 47 41.77 -12.41 35.95
N LYS A 48 42.71 -13.33 35.65
CA LYS A 48 42.57 -14.79 35.46
C LYS A 48 41.28 -15.38 34.86
N ARG A 49 41.44 -16.00 33.68
CA ARG A 49 40.61 -17.15 33.24
C ARG A 49 40.81 -18.34 34.19
N PRO A 50 39.82 -19.25 34.29
CA PRO A 50 40.10 -20.67 34.37
C PRO A 50 39.61 -21.42 33.12
N ILE A 51 40.41 -22.40 32.70
CA ILE A 51 40.02 -23.49 31.81
C ILE A 51 39.52 -24.61 32.72
N TYR A 52 38.42 -25.28 32.38
CA TYR A 52 38.19 -26.65 32.83
C TYR A 52 37.60 -27.52 31.72
N LYS A 53 38.16 -28.72 31.62
CA LYS A 53 37.69 -29.87 30.83
C LYS A 53 36.89 -30.81 31.74
N HIS A 54 36.39 -31.87 31.10
CA HIS A 54 35.76 -33.09 31.64
C HIS A 54 34.24 -33.05 31.70
N ASP A 55 33.52 -34.15 31.50
CA ASP A 55 33.67 -35.41 30.73
C ASP A 55 32.60 -36.35 31.31
N TYR A 56 32.31 -37.41 30.56
CA TYR A 56 31.55 -38.60 30.93
C TYR A 56 30.02 -38.56 30.99
N ASN A 57 29.50 -39.67 30.45
CA ASN A 57 28.14 -40.15 30.46
C ASN A 57 27.61 -40.32 31.89
N ASP A 58 26.27 -40.36 32.01
CA ASP A 58 25.68 -41.50 32.71
C ASP A 58 24.26 -41.83 32.19
N GLU A 59 23.89 -43.11 32.30
CA GLU A 59 22.63 -43.66 31.82
C GLU A 59 21.48 -43.37 32.79
N ILE A 60 20.31 -42.92 32.29
CA ILE A 60 19.03 -43.12 32.99
C ILE A 60 17.98 -43.65 32.01
N LYS A 61 17.62 -44.93 32.19
CA LYS A 61 16.48 -45.58 31.52
C LYS A 61 15.14 -45.09 32.13
N PRO A 62 14.04 -45.08 31.35
CA PRO A 62 12.77 -44.51 31.80
C PRO A 62 11.89 -45.51 32.58
N PRO A 63 11.08 -45.05 33.54
CA PRO A 63 9.75 -45.62 33.78
C PRO A 63 8.79 -45.04 32.72
N GLY A 64 7.97 -45.80 32.02
CA GLY A 64 7.18 -46.92 32.54
C GLY A 64 5.69 -46.56 32.46
N LEU A 65 5.24 -46.09 31.29
CA LEU A 65 3.85 -45.66 31.06
C LEU A 65 2.99 -46.88 30.75
N ARG A 66 2.09 -47.22 31.69
CA ARG A 66 1.18 -48.36 31.57
C ARG A 66 0.10 -48.08 30.53
N VAL A 67 -0.14 -49.06 29.67
CA VAL A 67 -1.38 -49.19 28.89
C VAL A 67 -2.52 -49.49 29.86
N ILE A 68 -3.64 -48.76 29.73
CA ILE A 68 -4.95 -49.22 30.19
C ILE A 68 -5.94 -48.91 29.04
N ASP A 69 -6.31 -49.95 28.31
CA ASP A 69 -7.57 -49.97 27.58
C ASP A 69 -8.72 -50.16 28.58
N TYR A 70 -9.83 -49.43 28.41
CA TYR A 70 -11.15 -50.06 28.40
C TYR A 70 -12.30 -49.09 28.03
N LEU A 71 -13.25 -49.65 27.27
CA LEU A 71 -14.67 -49.28 27.14
C LEU A 71 -15.03 -47.89 26.59
N ASP A 72 -14.99 -47.84 25.27
CA ASP A 72 -16.20 -47.61 24.45
C ASP A 72 -17.54 -47.89 25.19
N GLY A 73 -18.54 -47.00 25.07
CA GLY A 73 -19.86 -47.31 25.66
C GLY A 73 -20.87 -46.21 26.02
N GLU A 74 -20.63 -44.89 25.89
CA GLU A 74 -21.65 -43.90 26.36
C GLU A 74 -21.83 -42.57 25.58
N VAL A 75 -21.58 -42.53 24.27
CA VAL A 75 -21.71 -41.27 23.48
C VAL A 75 -22.94 -41.22 22.54
N GLN A 76 -23.50 -42.36 22.10
CA GLN A 76 -24.59 -42.34 21.10
C GLN A 76 -25.98 -41.88 21.62
N ALA A 77 -26.19 -41.78 22.94
CA ALA A 77 -27.50 -41.40 23.50
C ALA A 77 -27.80 -39.88 23.50
N LYS A 78 -26.80 -38.99 23.37
CA LYS A 78 -26.99 -37.53 23.52
C LYS A 78 -27.26 -36.74 22.23
N ILE A 79 -27.23 -37.37 21.05
CA ILE A 79 -27.40 -36.67 19.76
C ILE A 79 -28.87 -36.54 19.33
N LYS A 80 -29.81 -37.31 19.90
CA LYS A 80 -31.22 -37.33 19.47
C LYS A 80 -32.16 -36.26 20.07
N LYS A 81 -31.65 -35.30 20.88
CA LYS A 81 -32.49 -34.27 21.56
C LYS A 81 -32.19 -32.81 21.18
N ARG A 82 -31.58 -32.55 20.02
CA ARG A 82 -31.45 -31.20 19.42
C ARG A 82 -32.27 -31.05 18.14
N ARG A 83 -33.59 -30.94 18.27
CA ARG A 83 -34.49 -30.36 17.26
C ARG A 83 -35.25 -29.18 17.89
N SER A 84 -35.63 -28.22 17.03
CA SER A 84 -36.56 -27.08 17.25
C SER A 84 -36.18 -25.85 18.08
N SER A 85 -34.91 -25.61 18.47
CA SER A 85 -34.52 -24.22 18.81
C SER A 85 -34.28 -23.40 17.52
N LYS A 86 -35.24 -22.56 17.13
CA LYS A 86 -35.04 -21.52 16.10
C LYS A 86 -33.93 -20.55 16.56
N VAL A 87 -32.69 -20.81 16.14
CA VAL A 87 -31.56 -19.90 16.33
C VAL A 87 -31.80 -18.68 15.45
N ARG A 88 -32.56 -17.70 15.97
CA ARG A 88 -32.56 -16.35 15.41
C ARG A 88 -31.13 -15.81 15.49
N PRO A 89 -30.58 -15.20 14.43
CA PRO A 89 -29.27 -14.58 14.50
C PRO A 89 -29.28 -13.52 15.60
N ARG A 90 -28.50 -13.75 16.67
CA ARG A 90 -28.26 -12.75 17.71
C ARG A 90 -27.36 -11.68 17.10
N LEU A 91 -27.98 -10.69 16.46
CA LEU A 91 -27.31 -9.43 16.12
C LEU A 91 -26.64 -8.88 17.39
N ASP A 92 -25.32 -8.70 17.33
CA ASP A 92 -24.51 -8.29 18.47
C ASP A 92 -25.06 -6.96 19.05
N ARG A 93 -25.39 -6.97 20.35
CA ARG A 93 -26.04 -5.85 21.06
C ARG A 93 -25.06 -4.75 21.47
N ARG A 94 -23.77 -4.86 21.09
CA ARG A 94 -22.72 -3.91 21.46
C ARG A 94 -22.92 -2.53 20.82
N SER A 95 -23.49 -1.61 21.61
CA SER A 95 -23.45 -0.14 21.46
C SER A 95 -23.50 0.38 20.02
N ARG A 96 -24.64 0.20 19.33
CA ARG A 96 -24.91 0.95 18.11
C ARG A 96 -24.98 2.44 18.46
N ASP A 97 -24.27 3.27 17.71
CA ASP A 97 -24.36 4.73 17.86
C ASP A 97 -25.83 5.12 17.57
N PRO A 98 -26.54 5.82 18.48
CA PRO A 98 -27.93 6.19 18.26
C PRO A 98 -28.10 7.05 16.99
N LEU A 99 -27.05 7.75 16.54
CA LEU A 99 -27.04 8.52 15.30
C LEU A 99 -26.84 7.63 14.07
N GLU A 100 -26.11 6.52 14.18
CA GLU A 100 -25.99 5.50 13.11
C GLU A 100 -27.35 4.84 12.87
N ALA A 101 -28.00 4.36 13.93
CA ALA A 101 -29.34 3.78 13.85
C ALA A 101 -30.36 4.77 13.28
N LEU A 102 -30.27 6.05 13.65
CA LEU A 102 -31.11 7.10 13.12
C LEU A 102 -30.88 7.36 11.63
N THR A 103 -29.62 7.35 11.18
CA THR A 103 -29.27 7.61 9.77
C THR A 103 -29.68 6.44 8.89
N VAL A 104 -29.45 5.20 9.33
CA VAL A 104 -29.93 3.99 8.63
C VAL A 104 -31.45 3.97 8.52
N PHE A 105 -32.16 4.40 9.57
CA PHE A 105 -33.62 4.55 9.52
C PHE A 105 -34.05 5.63 8.50
N ALA A 106 -33.43 6.82 8.54
CA ALA A 106 -33.72 7.90 7.60
C ALA A 106 -33.45 7.52 6.12
N MET A 107 -32.37 6.80 5.85
CA MET A 107 -32.08 6.25 4.51
C MET A 107 -33.20 5.34 4.00
N ARG A 108 -33.75 4.49 4.87
CA ARG A 108 -34.81 3.54 4.50
C ARG A 108 -36.19 4.18 4.39
N VAL A 109 -36.47 5.22 5.18
CA VAL A 109 -37.63 6.11 4.96
C VAL A 109 -37.50 6.82 3.61
N GLN A 110 -36.30 7.31 3.25
CA GLN A 110 -36.06 7.92 1.95
C GLN A 110 -36.21 6.92 0.79
N ALA A 111 -35.68 5.70 0.90
CA ALA A 111 -35.84 4.68 -0.16
C ALA A 111 -37.29 4.24 -0.37
N TYR A 112 -38.10 4.21 0.69
CA TYR A 112 -39.54 3.93 0.60
C TYR A 112 -40.32 4.99 -0.20
N ARG A 113 -39.80 6.23 -0.32
CA ARG A 113 -40.38 7.26 -1.21
C ARG A 113 -40.49 6.77 -2.65
N ASP A 114 -39.53 5.95 -3.08
CA ASP A 114 -39.33 5.54 -4.47
C ASP A 114 -39.93 4.14 -4.75
N SER A 115 -40.55 3.50 -3.74
CA SER A 115 -41.15 2.16 -3.84
C SER A 115 -42.35 1.97 -2.91
N THR A 116 -43.54 1.74 -3.47
CA THR A 116 -44.80 1.56 -2.73
C THR A 116 -44.87 0.30 -1.86
N ALA A 117 -43.92 -0.63 -1.99
CA ALA A 117 -43.99 -1.97 -1.38
C ALA A 117 -43.33 -2.10 0.01
N GLU A 118 -42.46 -1.17 0.45
CA GLU A 118 -41.60 -1.38 1.64
C GLU A 118 -42.15 -0.87 2.99
N LEU A 119 -43.40 -0.39 3.11
CA LEU A 119 -43.86 0.31 4.33
C LEU A 119 -43.70 -0.54 5.61
N GLU A 120 -44.08 -1.81 5.54
CA GLU A 120 -43.99 -2.75 6.65
C GLU A 120 -42.54 -3.19 6.94
N GLU A 121 -41.66 -3.19 5.93
CA GLU A 121 -40.21 -3.42 6.09
C GLU A 121 -39.56 -2.28 6.89
N VAL A 122 -39.86 -1.03 6.52
CA VAL A 122 -39.36 0.19 7.22
C VAL A 122 -39.92 0.24 8.65
N ARG A 123 -41.19 -0.10 8.84
CA ARG A 123 -41.82 -0.25 10.17
C ARG A 123 -41.08 -1.29 11.02
N LYS A 124 -40.87 -2.51 10.49
CA LYS A 124 -40.11 -3.58 11.15
C LYS A 124 -38.67 -3.18 11.40
N LEU A 125 -38.04 -2.38 10.55
CA LEU A 125 -36.69 -1.87 10.75
C LEU A 125 -36.63 -0.85 11.89
N GLY A 126 -37.55 0.13 11.94
CA GLY A 126 -37.63 1.11 13.02
C GLY A 126 -37.85 0.44 14.39
N GLN A 127 -38.73 -0.55 14.47
CA GLN A 127 -38.92 -1.36 15.69
C GLN A 127 -37.67 -2.17 16.08
N ARG A 128 -36.92 -2.71 15.10
CA ARG A 128 -35.64 -3.41 15.34
C ARG A 128 -34.52 -2.48 15.81
N LEU A 129 -34.44 -1.27 15.27
CA LEU A 129 -33.41 -0.27 15.61
C LEU A 129 -33.71 0.43 16.93
N PHE A 130 -34.99 0.60 17.28
CA PHE A 130 -35.44 1.26 18.50
C PHE A 130 -36.39 0.35 19.29
N PRO A 131 -35.91 -0.77 19.86
CA PRO A 131 -36.75 -1.74 20.57
C PRO A 131 -37.31 -1.23 21.90
N SER A 132 -36.81 -0.09 22.40
CA SER A 132 -37.24 0.54 23.65
C SER A 132 -38.33 1.61 23.45
N LEU A 133 -38.99 1.67 22.29
CA LEU A 133 -40.06 2.64 22.04
C LEU A 133 -41.36 2.20 22.72
N SER A 134 -42.01 3.12 23.44
CA SER A 134 -43.36 2.91 23.97
C SER A 134 -44.40 2.73 22.83
N LYS A 135 -45.59 2.19 23.12
CA LYS A 135 -46.70 2.13 22.14
C LYS A 135 -47.05 3.51 21.54
N SER A 136 -46.95 4.57 22.33
CA SER A 136 -47.14 5.96 21.84
C SER A 136 -45.99 6.43 20.95
N GLN A 137 -44.76 6.03 21.23
CA GLN A 137 -43.61 6.30 20.37
C GLN A 137 -43.63 5.47 19.08
N ALA A 138 -44.14 4.24 19.09
CA ALA A 138 -44.34 3.47 17.85
C ALA A 138 -45.28 4.19 16.86
N LYS A 139 -46.32 4.87 17.35
CA LYS A 139 -47.18 5.76 16.52
C LYS A 139 -46.44 6.99 16.00
N PHE A 140 -45.49 7.55 16.76
CA PHE A 140 -44.61 8.61 16.27
C PHE A 140 -43.61 8.11 15.21
N LEU A 141 -43.31 6.82 15.18
CA LEU A 141 -42.46 6.23 14.14
C LEU A 141 -43.25 6.03 12.84
N GLU A 142 -44.52 5.63 12.90
CA GLU A 142 -45.45 5.72 11.75
C GLU A 142 -45.59 7.16 11.26
N HIS A 143 -45.67 8.12 12.18
CA HIS A 143 -45.74 9.54 11.87
C HIS A 143 -44.49 10.00 11.12
N ASP A 144 -43.27 9.72 11.60
CA ASP A 144 -42.02 10.06 10.92
C ASP A 144 -41.90 9.41 9.52
N ILE A 145 -42.39 8.17 9.34
CA ILE A 145 -42.44 7.51 8.03
C ILE A 145 -43.40 8.24 7.07
N ARG A 146 -44.54 8.74 7.55
CA ARG A 146 -45.49 9.54 6.76
C ARG A 146 -45.05 11.01 6.59
N TRP A 147 -44.26 11.56 7.51
CA TRP A 147 -43.93 12.99 7.58
C TRP A 147 -42.68 13.42 6.83
N TYR A 148 -41.90 12.51 6.28
CA TYR A 148 -40.77 12.85 5.40
C TYR A 148 -41.19 13.50 4.06
N HIS A 149 -42.48 13.81 3.90
CA HIS A 149 -43.12 14.34 2.69
C HIS A 149 -43.61 15.80 2.75
N LEU A 150 -43.67 16.45 3.92
CA LEU A 150 -44.41 17.72 4.06
C LEU A 150 -43.63 18.83 4.77
N ASP A 151 -43.77 20.04 4.21
CA ASP A 151 -43.19 21.29 4.69
C ASP A 151 -43.67 21.70 6.10
N GLU A 152 -43.07 22.77 6.61
CA GLU A 152 -42.99 23.14 8.02
C GLU A 152 -44.33 23.48 8.70
N ASP A 153 -45.12 22.48 9.13
CA ASP A 153 -46.09 22.68 10.22
C ASP A 153 -45.35 22.77 11.58
N PRO A 154 -45.42 23.90 12.29
CA PRO A 154 -44.85 24.02 13.63
C PRO A 154 -45.43 23.01 14.63
N LYS A 155 -46.69 22.57 14.47
CA LYS A 155 -47.36 21.63 15.37
C LYS A 155 -46.85 20.20 15.22
N SER A 156 -46.38 19.83 14.02
CA SER A 156 -45.75 18.53 13.73
C SER A 156 -44.47 18.26 14.54
N HIS A 157 -43.72 19.32 14.89
CA HIS A 157 -42.45 19.22 15.61
C HIS A 157 -42.53 18.45 16.95
N ARG A 158 -43.70 18.47 17.62
CA ARG A 158 -43.91 17.73 18.89
C ARG A 158 -44.01 16.20 18.70
N ARG A 159 -44.19 15.71 17.47
CA ARG A 159 -44.54 14.32 17.15
C ARG A 159 -43.43 13.51 16.47
N SER A 160 -42.30 14.14 16.10
CA SER A 160 -41.18 13.44 15.44
C SER A 160 -40.20 12.81 16.46
N ILE A 161 -39.98 11.50 16.38
CA ILE A 161 -38.89 10.82 17.12
C ILE A 161 -37.54 11.27 16.57
N ILE A 162 -37.42 11.41 15.25
CA ILE A 162 -36.17 11.81 14.60
C ILE A 162 -35.70 13.17 15.12
N LYS A 163 -36.56 14.20 15.09
CA LYS A 163 -36.25 15.51 15.69
C LYS A 163 -35.96 15.35 17.19
N LYS A 164 -36.79 14.64 17.95
CA LYS A 164 -36.60 14.48 19.41
C LYS A 164 -35.30 13.77 19.80
N LYS A 165 -34.75 12.89 18.94
CA LYS A 165 -33.44 12.23 19.13
C LYS A 165 -32.27 13.14 18.72
N LEU A 166 -32.36 13.86 17.59
CA LEU A 166 -31.34 14.82 17.13
C LEU A 166 -31.16 16.00 18.09
N PHE A 167 -32.27 16.56 18.56
CA PHE A 167 -32.31 17.68 19.51
C PHE A 167 -32.21 17.23 20.98
N HIS A 168 -32.01 15.94 21.27
CA HIS A 168 -31.79 15.49 22.65
C HIS A 168 -30.52 16.14 23.21
N ARG A 169 -30.57 16.54 24.50
CA ARG A 169 -29.71 17.53 25.18
C ARG A 169 -28.20 17.52 24.90
N ASN A 170 -27.63 16.40 24.42
CA ASN A 170 -26.19 16.20 24.28
C ASN A 170 -25.65 16.38 22.85
N TYR A 171 -26.50 16.39 21.81
CA TYR A 171 -26.05 16.24 20.42
C TYR A 171 -26.18 17.49 19.54
N ARG A 172 -27.19 18.35 19.76
CA ARG A 172 -27.43 19.60 19.02
C ARG A 172 -27.44 19.46 17.48
N TYR A 173 -27.88 18.31 16.94
CA TYR A 173 -28.01 18.12 15.50
C TYR A 173 -29.40 18.51 15.00
N THR A 174 -29.54 18.74 13.69
CA THR A 174 -30.75 19.25 13.01
C THR A 174 -31.12 18.33 11.85
N LEU A 175 -32.31 18.49 11.25
CA LEU A 175 -32.66 17.71 10.04
C LEU A 175 -31.70 17.94 8.86
N PRO A 176 -31.24 19.18 8.55
CA PRO A 176 -30.18 19.41 7.56
C PRO A 176 -28.87 18.67 7.87
N HIS A 177 -28.55 18.43 9.15
CA HIS A 177 -27.40 17.59 9.51
C HIS A 177 -27.64 16.13 9.12
N LEU A 178 -28.80 15.55 9.47
CA LEU A 178 -29.18 14.19 9.10
C LEU A 178 -29.23 13.99 7.57
N ALA A 179 -29.74 14.96 6.81
CA ALA A 179 -29.75 14.92 5.35
C ALA A 179 -28.33 14.88 4.76
N LYS A 180 -27.38 15.66 5.30
CA LYS A 180 -25.96 15.58 4.91
C LYS A 180 -25.34 14.23 5.26
N TRP A 181 -25.69 13.64 6.40
CA TRP A 181 -25.22 12.31 6.79
C TRP A 181 -25.72 11.20 5.84
N VAL A 182 -26.99 11.26 5.43
CA VAL A 182 -27.57 10.35 4.45
C VAL A 182 -26.84 10.47 3.10
N ARG A 183 -26.63 11.70 2.59
CA ARG A 183 -25.83 11.95 1.38
C ARG A 183 -24.39 11.41 1.51
N CYS A 184 -23.74 11.60 2.66
CA CYS A 184 -22.39 11.10 2.94
C CYS A 184 -22.29 9.57 2.87
N ILE A 185 -23.34 8.85 3.27
CA ILE A 185 -23.42 7.37 3.17
C ILE A 185 -23.77 6.94 1.74
N GLN A 186 -24.72 7.62 1.09
CA GLN A 186 -25.20 7.32 -0.27
C GLN A 186 -24.18 7.66 -1.37
N ALA A 187 -23.25 8.60 -1.13
CA ALA A 187 -22.21 8.94 -2.10
C ALA A 187 -21.47 7.68 -2.61
N PRO A 188 -21.10 7.58 -3.89
CA PRO A 188 -20.28 6.49 -4.39
C PRO A 188 -18.81 6.64 -3.95
N THR A 189 -18.22 7.84 -4.11
CA THR A 189 -16.79 8.09 -3.86
C THR A 189 -16.47 8.61 -2.46
N ILE A 190 -15.19 8.61 -2.08
CA ILE A 190 -14.70 9.29 -0.86
C ILE A 190 -14.81 10.80 -1.02
N THR A 191 -14.42 11.32 -2.18
CA THR A 191 -14.48 12.76 -2.52
C THR A 191 -15.89 13.32 -2.31
N GLU A 192 -16.94 12.72 -2.89
CA GLU A 192 -18.33 13.17 -2.68
C GLU A 192 -18.81 12.98 -1.24
N ALA A 193 -18.41 11.90 -0.57
CA ALA A 193 -18.75 11.69 0.83
C ALA A 193 -18.18 12.81 1.72
N ILE A 194 -16.98 13.30 1.44
CA ILE A 194 -16.34 14.42 2.16
C ILE A 194 -16.96 15.76 1.75
N GLU A 195 -17.25 15.98 0.47
CA GLU A 195 -17.86 17.22 -0.03
C GLU A 195 -19.26 17.44 0.54
N SER A 196 -20.08 16.38 0.63
CA SER A 196 -21.42 16.42 1.26
C SER A 196 -21.42 16.93 2.72
N MET A 197 -20.24 16.88 3.36
CA MET A 197 -19.98 17.27 4.75
C MET A 197 -19.06 18.50 4.89
N ARG A 198 -18.61 19.12 3.78
CA ARG A 198 -17.67 20.27 3.78
C ARG A 198 -18.16 21.47 4.57
N HIS A 199 -19.47 21.74 4.51
CA HIS A 199 -20.15 22.81 5.25
C HIS A 199 -20.93 22.27 6.46
N HIS A 200 -20.42 21.22 7.13
CA HIS A 200 -21.01 20.67 8.35
C HIS A 200 -20.33 21.25 9.61
N SER A 201 -20.95 21.06 10.77
CA SER A 201 -20.37 21.44 12.07
C SER A 201 -18.96 20.83 12.28
N ARG A 202 -18.16 21.45 13.16
CA ARG A 202 -16.73 21.10 13.39
C ARG A 202 -16.45 19.63 13.76
N ILE A 203 -17.46 18.84 14.09
CA ILE A 203 -17.32 17.46 14.59
C ILE A 203 -18.18 16.55 13.71
N TRP A 204 -17.54 15.59 13.06
CA TRP A 204 -18.25 14.50 12.38
C TRP A 204 -18.65 13.43 13.40
N PRO A 205 -19.88 12.89 13.34
CA PRO A 205 -20.26 11.67 14.06
C PRO A 205 -19.27 10.52 13.81
N SER A 206 -18.92 9.79 14.87
CA SER A 206 -17.90 8.73 14.81
C SER A 206 -18.22 7.62 13.82
N PHE A 207 -19.51 7.25 13.69
CA PHE A 207 -19.94 6.24 12.73
C PHE A 207 -19.71 6.67 11.27
N LEU A 208 -19.91 7.95 10.93
CA LEU A 208 -19.65 8.47 9.58
C LEU A 208 -18.16 8.48 9.26
N VAL A 209 -17.31 8.90 10.22
CA VAL A 209 -15.86 8.81 10.05
C VAL A 209 -15.47 7.34 9.83
N GLY A 210 -15.94 6.43 10.67
CA GLY A 210 -15.72 4.99 10.51
C GLY A 210 -16.28 4.40 9.21
N PHE A 211 -17.34 4.99 8.63
CA PHE A 211 -17.90 4.61 7.34
C PHE A 211 -17.04 5.10 6.18
N THR A 212 -16.66 6.38 6.15
CA THR A 212 -15.81 6.96 5.10
C THR A 212 -14.44 6.27 5.01
N PHE A 213 -13.82 5.92 6.14
CA PHE A 213 -12.56 5.15 6.15
C PHE A 213 -12.71 3.66 5.73
N LYS A 214 -13.92 3.13 5.58
CA LYS A 214 -14.17 1.78 5.02
C LYS A 214 -14.33 1.78 3.49
N ARG A 215 -14.57 2.94 2.87
CA ARG A 215 -14.74 3.06 1.41
C ARG A 215 -13.49 2.58 0.66
N ALA A 216 -13.67 2.25 -0.62
CA ALA A 216 -12.56 2.11 -1.55
C ALA A 216 -11.87 3.47 -1.72
N CYS A 217 -10.53 3.46 -1.74
CA CYS A 217 -9.72 4.63 -2.05
C CYS A 217 -9.15 4.38 -3.44
N GLU A 218 -9.72 5.01 -4.46
CA GLU A 218 -9.43 4.69 -5.86
C GLU A 218 -8.39 5.67 -6.44
N SER A 219 -8.28 6.87 -5.87
CA SER A 219 -7.36 7.94 -6.29
C SER A 219 -6.36 8.37 -5.19
N ARG A 220 -5.26 9.04 -5.57
CA ARG A 220 -4.41 9.81 -4.66
C ARG A 220 -5.16 10.99 -4.07
N ALA A 221 -6.06 11.62 -4.84
CA ALA A 221 -6.92 12.69 -4.34
C ALA A 221 -7.75 12.23 -3.12
N ASP A 222 -8.41 11.06 -3.20
CA ASP A 222 -9.13 10.45 -2.08
C ASP A 222 -8.20 10.16 -0.90
N ALA A 223 -6.97 9.69 -1.14
CA ALA A 223 -5.98 9.42 -0.10
C ALA A 223 -5.55 10.70 0.65
N VAL A 224 -5.36 11.82 -0.08
CA VAL A 224 -5.14 13.15 0.51
C VAL A 224 -6.36 13.60 1.32
N LEU A 225 -7.57 13.42 0.80
CA LEU A 225 -8.80 13.81 1.49
C LEU A 225 -9.04 12.98 2.76
N LEU A 226 -8.75 11.67 2.75
CA LEU A 226 -8.74 10.82 3.95
C LEU A 226 -7.68 11.29 4.95
N PHE A 227 -6.48 11.65 4.51
CA PHE A 227 -5.43 12.18 5.41
C PHE A 227 -5.85 13.53 6.04
N GLN A 228 -6.47 14.43 5.28
CA GLN A 228 -7.03 15.67 5.82
C GLN A 228 -8.19 15.41 6.80
N LEU A 229 -9.07 14.45 6.50
CA LEU A 229 -10.14 14.04 7.40
C LEU A 229 -9.58 13.43 8.70
N PHE A 230 -8.50 12.65 8.59
CA PHE A 230 -7.74 12.12 9.72
C PHE A 230 -7.23 13.27 10.59
N GLN A 231 -6.43 14.19 10.05
CA GLN A 231 -5.93 15.37 10.78
C GLN A 231 -7.06 16.16 11.47
N LYS A 232 -8.19 16.39 10.78
CA LYS A 232 -9.31 17.20 11.30
C LYS A 232 -10.16 16.49 12.36
N GLN A 233 -10.25 15.16 12.34
CA GLN A 233 -11.18 14.41 13.20
C GLN A 233 -10.50 13.50 14.24
N PHE A 234 -9.26 13.05 14.02
CA PHE A 234 -8.60 11.99 14.80
C PHE A 234 -8.65 12.25 16.32
N ARG A 235 -8.20 13.41 16.80
CA ARG A 235 -8.20 13.77 18.24
C ARG A 235 -9.60 13.74 18.89
N LYS A 236 -10.66 13.93 18.11
CA LYS A 236 -12.06 13.96 18.60
C LYS A 236 -12.61 12.55 18.82
N GLN A 237 -12.17 11.57 18.03
CA GLN A 237 -12.72 10.21 18.02
C GLN A 237 -12.38 9.40 19.29
N SER A 238 -13.11 8.31 19.55
CA SER A 238 -12.77 7.38 20.64
C SER A 238 -11.52 6.55 20.31
N PRO A 239 -10.79 5.99 21.30
CA PRO A 239 -9.58 5.21 21.05
C PRO A 239 -9.77 4.08 20.01
N ARG A 240 -10.90 3.37 20.08
CA ARG A 240 -11.26 2.32 19.10
C ARG A 240 -11.36 2.84 17.67
N ILE A 241 -11.99 4.02 17.48
CA ILE A 241 -12.14 4.63 16.16
C ILE A 241 -10.82 5.25 15.69
N GLN A 242 -10.02 5.85 16.57
CA GLN A 242 -8.65 6.31 16.26
C GLN A 242 -7.79 5.18 15.67
N VAL A 243 -7.78 4.01 16.31
CA VAL A 243 -7.06 2.81 15.84
C VAL A 243 -7.58 2.34 14.49
N GLN A 244 -8.91 2.29 14.29
CA GLN A 244 -9.50 1.91 13.00
C GLN A 244 -9.16 2.90 11.88
N MET A 245 -9.25 4.21 12.14
CA MET A 245 -8.84 5.26 11.20
C MET A 245 -7.38 5.11 10.82
N PHE A 246 -6.48 4.91 11.80
CA PHE A 246 -5.06 4.75 11.57
C PHE A 246 -4.77 3.55 10.68
N ILE A 247 -5.29 2.36 11.04
CA ILE A 247 -5.06 1.12 10.28
C ILE A 247 -5.55 1.28 8.84
N ARG A 248 -6.78 1.79 8.65
CA ARG A 248 -7.33 2.00 7.31
C ARG A 248 -6.55 3.02 6.51
N LEU A 249 -6.13 4.13 7.11
CA LEU A 249 -5.34 5.15 6.44
C LEU A 249 -3.98 4.61 6.01
N VAL A 250 -3.24 3.93 6.90
CA VAL A 250 -1.95 3.30 6.58
C VAL A 250 -2.10 2.22 5.50
N GLU A 251 -3.19 1.45 5.52
CA GLU A 251 -3.51 0.49 4.45
C GLU A 251 -3.77 1.16 3.08
N ARG A 252 -4.33 2.38 3.03
CA ARG A 252 -4.52 3.12 1.76
C ARG A 252 -3.28 3.89 1.31
N LEU A 253 -2.59 4.54 2.25
CA LEU A 253 -1.42 5.37 1.96
C LEU A 253 -0.22 4.55 1.47
N ARG A 254 -0.07 3.29 1.90
CA ARG A 254 1.09 2.47 1.52
C ARG A 254 1.24 2.36 0.00
N ASP A 255 0.12 2.16 -0.69
CA ASP A 255 0.11 1.86 -2.12
C ASP A 255 -0.16 3.12 -2.97
N THR A 256 -0.20 4.32 -2.36
CA THR A 256 -0.54 5.59 -3.04
C THR A 256 0.32 6.79 -2.64
N LEU A 257 0.57 6.98 -1.34
CA LEU A 257 1.18 8.18 -0.74
C LEU A 257 1.99 7.82 0.53
N ILE A 258 2.97 6.93 0.35
CA ILE A 258 3.74 6.35 1.45
C ILE A 258 4.51 7.40 2.29
N ASP A 259 4.86 8.54 1.70
CA ASP A 259 5.47 9.71 2.36
C ASP A 259 4.65 10.25 3.55
N LEU A 260 3.33 10.01 3.58
CA LEU A 260 2.45 10.46 4.66
C LEU A 260 2.41 9.49 5.85
N ILE A 261 2.92 8.26 5.73
CA ILE A 261 2.85 7.27 6.82
C ILE A 261 3.63 7.70 8.07
N PRO A 262 4.85 8.27 8.00
CA PRO A 262 5.52 8.84 9.18
C PRO A 262 4.67 9.93 9.85
N HIS A 263 4.12 10.87 9.09
CA HIS A 263 3.25 11.94 9.59
C HIS A 263 1.97 11.40 10.27
N VAL A 264 1.36 10.34 9.72
CA VAL A 264 0.23 9.64 10.36
C VAL A 264 0.64 9.01 11.70
N CYS A 265 1.86 8.48 11.80
CA CYS A 265 2.42 7.96 13.06
C CYS A 265 2.68 9.08 14.08
N GLU A 266 3.20 10.23 13.66
CA GLU A 266 3.39 11.40 14.54
C GLU A 266 2.07 11.92 15.11
N ILE A 267 1.04 12.08 14.26
CA ILE A 267 -0.31 12.46 14.70
C ILE A 267 -0.87 11.42 15.68
N PHE A 268 -0.68 10.13 15.41
CA PHE A 268 -1.14 9.07 16.31
C PHE A 268 -0.42 9.11 17.68
N VAL A 269 0.89 9.35 17.68
CA VAL A 269 1.69 9.46 18.91
C VAL A 269 1.34 10.73 19.72
N LYS A 270 1.07 11.84 19.03
CA LYS A 270 0.80 13.15 19.64
C LYS A 270 -0.64 13.33 20.13
N ASP A 271 -1.61 12.97 19.29
CA ASP A 271 -3.05 13.24 19.51
C ASP A 271 -3.86 11.97 19.84
N GLY A 272 -3.18 10.81 19.95
CA GLY A 272 -3.78 9.54 20.35
C GLY A 272 -4.23 9.56 21.80
N LYS A 273 -5.47 9.15 22.05
CA LYS A 273 -6.04 9.11 23.40
C LYS A 273 -5.38 8.03 24.26
N GLU A 274 -5.39 8.26 25.56
CA GLU A 274 -4.94 7.27 26.55
C GLU A 274 -5.87 6.04 26.59
N GLY A 275 -5.39 4.96 27.22
CA GLY A 275 -6.12 3.70 27.31
C GLY A 275 -6.05 2.81 26.06
N ILE A 276 -5.23 3.14 25.06
CA ILE A 276 -4.91 2.22 23.95
C ILE A 276 -3.97 1.11 24.48
N PRO A 277 -4.34 -0.19 24.43
CA PRO A 277 -3.49 -1.27 24.94
C PRO A 277 -2.20 -1.47 24.15
N GLY A 278 -1.13 -1.94 24.81
CA GLY A 278 0.17 -2.23 24.17
C GLY A 278 0.09 -3.19 22.97
N SER A 279 -0.78 -4.21 23.03
CA SER A 279 -1.04 -5.14 21.93
C SER A 279 -1.54 -4.46 20.66
N VAL A 280 -2.26 -3.34 20.78
CA VAL A 280 -2.71 -2.56 19.63
C VAL A 280 -1.53 -1.86 18.96
N TYR A 281 -0.54 -1.36 19.70
CA TYR A 281 0.67 -0.78 19.11
C TYR A 281 1.49 -1.82 18.34
N ASN A 282 1.58 -3.06 18.82
CA ASN A 282 2.18 -4.18 18.07
C ASN A 282 1.39 -4.49 16.78
N GLN A 283 0.07 -4.37 16.81
CA GLN A 283 -0.76 -4.39 15.59
C GLN A 283 -0.48 -3.19 14.67
N LEU A 284 -0.22 -1.98 15.19
CA LEU A 284 0.10 -0.84 14.33
C LEU A 284 1.45 -1.04 13.62
N LEU A 285 2.48 -1.51 14.33
CA LEU A 285 3.77 -1.90 13.73
C LEU A 285 3.57 -2.91 12.59
N TRP A 286 2.69 -3.89 12.79
CA TRP A 286 2.29 -4.86 11.79
C TRP A 286 1.72 -4.21 10.52
N HIS A 287 0.75 -3.30 10.65
CA HIS A 287 0.19 -2.60 9.50
C HIS A 287 1.17 -1.61 8.84
N ILE A 288 2.17 -1.09 9.57
CA ILE A 288 3.23 -0.25 8.99
C ILE A 288 4.26 -1.09 8.20
N SER A 289 4.65 -2.29 8.69
CA SER A 289 5.68 -3.14 8.04
C SER A 289 5.45 -3.37 6.54
N GLY A 290 4.17 -3.42 6.15
CA GLY A 290 3.76 -3.67 4.78
C GLY A 290 4.13 -5.06 4.29
N ILE A 291 4.11 -6.07 5.15
CA ILE A 291 4.22 -7.52 4.83
C ILE A 291 3.35 -7.95 3.65
N ARG A 292 2.23 -7.26 3.40
CA ARG A 292 1.30 -7.55 2.30
C ARG A 292 1.68 -6.95 0.94
N SER A 293 2.71 -6.10 0.86
CA SER A 293 3.19 -5.55 -0.41
C SER A 293 4.55 -6.17 -0.75
N PRO A 294 4.64 -7.00 -1.81
CA PRO A 294 5.79 -7.88 -2.07
C PRO A 294 6.97 -7.21 -2.78
N ARG A 295 6.84 -5.95 -3.20
CA ARG A 295 7.92 -5.16 -3.82
C ARG A 295 7.86 -3.75 -3.26
N LYS A 296 9.01 -3.24 -2.81
CA LYS A 296 9.20 -1.86 -2.36
C LYS A 296 10.61 -1.41 -2.71
N SER A 297 10.74 -0.16 -3.12
CA SER A 297 12.01 0.53 -3.26
C SER A 297 12.72 0.69 -1.90
N VAL A 298 14.04 0.89 -1.95
CA VAL A 298 14.85 1.19 -0.75
C VAL A 298 14.34 2.44 0.00
N ARG A 299 13.77 3.42 -0.72
CA ARG A 299 13.15 4.61 -0.12
C ARG A 299 11.92 4.26 0.71
N GLU A 300 11.05 3.41 0.17
CA GLU A 300 9.83 3.00 0.85
C GLU A 300 10.14 2.23 2.15
N TYR A 301 11.12 1.32 2.12
CA TYR A 301 11.59 0.66 3.35
C TYR A 301 12.12 1.65 4.39
N LYS A 302 12.87 2.68 3.99
CA LYS A 302 13.32 3.74 4.91
C LYS A 302 12.14 4.49 5.54
N LEU A 303 11.13 4.88 4.74
CA LEU A 303 9.93 5.56 5.23
C LEU A 303 9.11 4.70 6.20
N LEU A 304 8.92 3.41 5.90
CA LEU A 304 8.24 2.49 6.81
C LEU A 304 9.04 2.23 8.10
N THR A 305 10.37 2.18 8.01
CA THR A 305 11.27 2.03 9.17
C THR A 305 11.20 3.25 10.10
N GLU A 306 11.23 4.47 9.55
CA GLU A 306 11.07 5.70 10.34
C GLU A 306 9.65 5.78 10.96
N ALA A 307 8.61 5.39 10.23
CA ALA A 307 7.25 5.28 10.77
C ALA A 307 7.15 4.28 11.94
N GLN A 308 7.76 3.10 11.83
CA GLN A 308 7.80 2.14 12.94
C GLN A 308 8.60 2.66 14.13
N LYS A 309 9.73 3.32 13.90
CA LYS A 309 10.59 3.94 14.93
C LYS A 309 9.84 4.99 15.75
N ILE A 310 8.95 5.79 15.13
CA ILE A 310 8.04 6.72 15.83
C ILE A 310 7.14 5.97 16.82
N ILE A 311 6.50 4.87 16.39
CA ILE A 311 5.65 4.03 17.25
C ILE A 311 6.45 3.34 18.36
N VAL A 312 7.59 2.72 18.06
CA VAL A 312 8.45 2.05 19.05
C VAL A 312 8.95 3.04 20.10
N SER A 313 9.32 4.27 19.71
CA SER A 313 9.76 5.31 20.64
C SER A 313 8.68 5.67 21.67
N LEU A 314 7.40 5.73 21.25
CA LEU A 314 6.29 5.89 22.19
C LEU A 314 6.10 4.68 23.11
N MET A 315 6.21 3.46 22.56
CA MET A 315 6.11 2.23 23.35
C MET A 315 7.18 2.18 24.45
N VAL A 316 8.44 2.45 24.12
CA VAL A 316 9.55 2.53 25.07
C VAL A 316 9.29 3.61 26.13
N LYS A 317 8.90 4.83 25.72
CA LYS A 317 8.57 5.93 26.65
C LYS A 317 7.44 5.59 27.64
N LYS A 318 6.49 4.74 27.23
CA LYS A 318 5.36 4.29 28.06
C LYS A 318 5.58 2.93 28.74
N GLY A 319 6.79 2.37 28.69
CA GLY A 319 7.09 1.06 29.29
C GLY A 319 6.35 -0.12 28.65
N MET A 320 5.86 0.02 27.42
CA MET A 320 5.11 -1.04 26.73
C MET A 320 6.06 -2.08 26.12
N THR A 321 5.71 -3.35 26.30
CA THR A 321 6.43 -4.46 25.67
C THR A 321 6.07 -4.60 24.19
N VAL A 322 7.09 -4.63 23.33
CA VAL A 322 6.94 -5.14 21.96
C VAL A 322 6.71 -6.64 22.06
N ASP A 323 5.62 -7.17 21.51
CA ASP A 323 5.30 -8.61 21.55
C ASP A 323 5.86 -9.37 20.32
N ALA A 324 5.56 -10.66 20.19
CA ALA A 324 6.00 -11.46 19.03
C ALA A 324 5.53 -10.89 17.67
N ARG A 325 4.33 -10.31 17.59
CA ARG A 325 3.80 -9.68 16.37
C ARG A 325 4.53 -8.37 16.07
N GLY A 326 4.80 -7.57 17.09
CA GLY A 326 5.60 -6.36 16.96
C GLY A 326 7.04 -6.66 16.51
N LEU A 327 7.67 -7.67 17.09
CA LEU A 327 9.01 -8.12 16.70
C LEU A 327 9.06 -8.64 15.26
N LEU A 328 8.08 -9.45 14.82
CA LEU A 328 7.98 -9.89 13.41
C LEU A 328 7.78 -8.71 12.45
N ALA A 329 7.00 -7.70 12.84
CA ALA A 329 6.79 -6.50 12.04
C ALA A 329 8.05 -5.65 11.87
N LEU A 330 8.87 -5.55 12.91
CA LEU A 330 10.20 -4.91 12.85
C LEU A 330 11.15 -5.76 12.01
N CYS A 331 11.20 -7.06 12.27
CA CYS A 331 11.99 -8.04 11.52
C CYS A 331 11.78 -7.89 10.01
N PHE A 332 10.54 -7.88 9.53
CA PHE A 332 10.24 -7.69 8.10
C PHE A 332 10.69 -6.34 7.56
N ALA A 333 10.45 -5.23 8.28
CA ALA A 333 10.85 -3.90 7.81
C ALA A 333 12.38 -3.72 7.74
N PHE A 334 13.12 -4.37 8.65
CA PHE A 334 14.58 -4.35 8.65
C PHE A 334 15.23 -5.34 7.69
N ARG A 335 14.50 -6.31 7.11
CA ARG A 335 15.04 -7.36 6.24
C ARG A 335 15.95 -6.80 5.14
N ASP A 336 15.46 -5.79 4.42
CA ASP A 336 16.13 -5.22 3.23
C ASP A 336 17.04 -4.01 3.59
N VAL A 337 17.17 -3.71 4.89
CA VAL A 337 17.99 -2.60 5.43
C VAL A 337 19.17 -3.11 6.27
N SER A 338 18.98 -4.21 6.99
CA SER A 338 19.97 -4.87 7.84
C SER A 338 19.47 -6.28 8.21
N ALA A 339 19.91 -7.27 7.43
CA ALA A 339 19.57 -8.68 7.64
C ALA A 339 19.93 -9.17 9.06
N ASP A 340 21.07 -8.74 9.61
CA ASP A 340 21.48 -9.09 10.97
C ASP A 340 20.48 -8.59 12.02
N ARG A 341 20.05 -7.32 11.95
CA ARG A 341 19.02 -6.80 12.88
C ARG A 341 17.71 -7.55 12.73
N SER A 342 17.33 -7.88 11.50
CA SER A 342 16.16 -8.72 11.21
C SER A 342 16.26 -10.09 11.91
N ARG A 343 17.41 -10.78 11.79
CA ARG A 343 17.71 -12.03 12.52
C ARG A 343 17.67 -11.87 14.04
N HIS A 344 18.19 -10.79 14.60
CA HIS A 344 18.13 -10.54 16.05
C HIS A 344 16.69 -10.40 16.56
N PHE A 345 15.84 -9.65 15.85
CA PHE A 345 14.40 -9.57 16.18
C PHE A 345 13.71 -10.93 16.04
N PHE A 346 14.09 -11.71 15.02
CA PHE A 346 13.53 -13.03 14.78
C PHE A 346 13.89 -14.05 15.86
N ASN A 347 15.16 -14.11 16.26
CA ASN A 347 15.62 -14.97 17.36
C ASN A 347 14.92 -14.60 18.68
N ALA A 348 14.68 -13.31 18.94
CA ALA A 348 13.91 -12.86 20.09
C ALA A 348 12.43 -13.33 20.06
N VAL A 349 11.84 -13.55 18.88
CA VAL A 349 10.51 -14.18 18.74
C VAL A 349 10.57 -15.65 19.14
N HIS A 350 11.56 -16.41 18.65
CA HIS A 350 11.73 -17.83 19.00
C HIS A 350 11.92 -18.04 20.51
N MET A 351 12.84 -17.30 21.12
CA MET A 351 13.13 -17.42 22.56
C MET A 351 11.91 -17.14 23.44
N ARG A 352 11.02 -16.23 23.02
CA ARG A 352 9.75 -15.94 23.73
C ARG A 352 8.66 -16.97 23.46
N LYS A 353 8.61 -17.55 22.26
CA LYS A 353 7.68 -18.64 21.92
C LYS A 353 7.89 -19.86 22.82
N LEU A 354 9.15 -20.16 23.14
CA LEU A 354 9.58 -21.23 24.06
C LEU A 354 9.20 -20.94 25.53
N GLN A 355 8.88 -19.70 25.89
CA GLN A 355 8.48 -19.31 27.25
C GLN A 355 6.96 -19.32 27.45
N THR A 356 6.16 -19.15 26.39
CA THR A 356 4.68 -19.02 26.46
C THR A 356 3.92 -20.36 26.39
N ASN A 357 4.48 -21.43 26.96
CA ASN A 357 3.95 -22.80 26.94
C ASN A 357 2.42 -22.87 27.12
N GLY A 358 1.71 -23.28 26.07
CA GLY A 358 0.30 -23.67 26.13
C GLY A 358 -0.76 -22.57 25.94
N HIS A 359 -0.41 -21.28 25.93
CA HIS A 359 -1.40 -20.23 25.64
C HIS A 359 -1.65 -20.09 24.13
N THR A 360 -2.62 -20.87 23.63
CA THR A 360 -3.20 -20.70 22.30
C THR A 360 -3.68 -19.26 22.11
N TYR A 361 -3.16 -18.58 21.08
CA TYR A 361 -3.72 -17.32 20.61
C TYR A 361 -5.21 -17.53 20.33
N LYS A 362 -6.08 -16.86 21.09
CA LYS A 362 -7.53 -16.97 20.87
C LYS A 362 -7.85 -16.40 19.49
N GLU A 363 -8.31 -17.27 18.58
CA GLU A 363 -8.58 -16.96 17.17
C GLU A 363 -9.64 -15.88 16.92
N ASN A 364 -10.37 -15.46 17.96
CA ASN A 364 -11.44 -14.46 17.90
C ASN A 364 -10.97 -13.03 17.57
N ASP A 365 -9.68 -12.80 17.33
CA ASP A 365 -9.17 -11.54 16.82
C ASP A 365 -9.35 -11.52 15.28
N GLU A 366 -10.59 -11.32 14.81
CA GLU A 366 -11.02 -11.31 13.39
C GLU A 366 -10.18 -10.41 12.44
N VAL A 367 -9.32 -9.56 13.00
CA VAL A 367 -8.41 -8.67 12.27
C VAL A 367 -7.13 -9.37 11.82
N LEU A 368 -6.75 -10.50 12.46
CA LEU A 368 -5.65 -11.37 12.06
C LEU A 368 -6.13 -12.44 11.08
N LYS A 369 -6.22 -12.09 9.80
CA LYS A 369 -6.52 -13.03 8.69
C LYS A 369 -5.47 -14.14 8.46
N MET A 370 -4.45 -14.28 9.31
CA MET A 370 -3.34 -15.22 9.09
C MET A 370 -2.85 -15.80 10.44
N PRO A 371 -2.73 -17.13 10.57
CA PRO A 371 -2.26 -17.77 11.80
C PRO A 371 -0.84 -17.35 12.20
N PRO A 372 -0.56 -17.13 13.50
CA PRO A 372 0.79 -16.81 14.00
C PRO A 372 1.85 -17.89 13.71
N LYS A 373 1.44 -19.15 13.46
CA LYS A 373 2.35 -20.22 13.04
C LYS A 373 2.90 -19.97 11.63
N GLU A 374 2.03 -19.80 10.64
CA GLU A 374 2.40 -19.56 9.25
C GLU A 374 3.31 -18.33 9.08
N LEU A 375 3.00 -17.24 9.79
CA LEU A 375 3.80 -16.02 9.75
C LEU A 375 5.23 -16.21 10.25
N ILE A 376 5.41 -17.08 11.24
CA ILE A 376 6.76 -17.40 11.75
C ILE A 376 7.46 -18.30 10.75
N SER A 377 6.81 -19.33 10.20
CA SER A 377 7.37 -20.13 9.10
C SER A 377 7.80 -19.27 7.91
N CYS A 378 6.96 -18.31 7.48
CA CYS A 378 7.30 -17.34 6.43
C CYS A 378 8.56 -16.52 6.77
N MET A 379 8.73 -16.07 8.01
CA MET A 379 9.93 -15.32 8.41
C MET A 379 11.17 -16.23 8.58
N GLU A 380 11.02 -17.47 9.04
CA GLU A 380 12.10 -18.49 9.02
C GLU A 380 12.62 -18.66 7.59
N ILE A 381 11.70 -18.82 6.63
CA ILE A 381 12.00 -18.96 5.20
C ILE A 381 12.71 -17.71 4.68
N LEU A 382 12.14 -16.52 4.89
CA LEU A 382 12.69 -15.25 4.37
C LEU A 382 14.08 -14.89 4.92
N LEU A 383 14.46 -15.41 6.10
CA LEU A 383 15.76 -15.18 6.71
C LEU A 383 16.78 -16.31 6.47
N SER A 384 16.31 -17.46 5.99
CA SER A 384 17.14 -18.60 5.64
C SER A 384 18.02 -18.27 4.43
N GLU A 385 19.28 -18.68 4.53
CA GLU A 385 20.23 -18.79 3.43
C GLU A 385 20.42 -20.25 2.99
N ASN A 386 19.95 -21.21 3.79
CA ASN A 386 20.01 -22.62 3.45
C ASN A 386 18.96 -22.95 2.38
N ILE A 387 19.41 -22.99 1.12
CA ILE A 387 18.61 -23.34 -0.06
C ILE A 387 17.96 -24.70 0.11
N MET A 388 18.70 -25.73 0.55
CA MET A 388 18.19 -27.10 0.68
C MET A 388 17.00 -27.18 1.65
N HIS A 389 17.09 -26.50 2.80
CA HIS A 389 15.98 -26.42 3.76
C HIS A 389 14.75 -25.69 3.19
N ILE A 390 14.94 -24.66 2.37
CA ILE A 390 13.82 -23.95 1.74
C ILE A 390 13.19 -24.82 0.64
N THR A 391 13.99 -25.49 -0.19
CA THR A 391 13.53 -26.42 -1.24
C THR A 391 12.80 -27.62 -0.64
N ASP A 392 13.34 -28.22 0.42
CA ASP A 392 12.67 -29.31 1.15
C ASP A 392 11.30 -28.85 1.68
N ARG A 393 11.21 -27.70 2.35
CA ARG A 393 9.90 -27.13 2.76
C ARG A 393 8.99 -26.74 1.60
N ALA A 394 9.53 -26.32 0.46
CA ALA A 394 8.75 -25.99 -0.73
C ALA A 394 8.12 -27.25 -1.35
N VAL A 395 8.86 -28.37 -1.33
CA VAL A 395 8.47 -29.64 -1.95
C VAL A 395 7.68 -30.50 -0.97
N ASN A 396 8.15 -30.72 0.25
CA ASN A 396 7.59 -31.65 1.23
C ASN A 396 6.60 -30.97 2.19
N PHE A 397 5.65 -30.21 1.63
CA PHE A 397 4.55 -29.64 2.39
C PHE A 397 3.45 -30.67 2.69
N ASP A 398 3.26 -30.99 3.97
CA ASP A 398 2.16 -31.85 4.42
C ASP A 398 0.84 -31.08 4.47
N ARG A 399 -0.25 -31.77 4.08
CA ARG A 399 -1.58 -31.18 3.87
C ARG A 399 -2.17 -30.43 5.07
N GLU A 400 -1.81 -30.83 6.29
CA GLU A 400 -2.44 -30.29 7.51
C GLU A 400 -1.86 -28.94 7.98
N HIS A 401 -0.67 -28.55 7.52
CA HIS A 401 0.12 -27.49 8.15
C HIS A 401 0.59 -26.37 7.21
N TYR A 402 0.41 -26.50 5.89
CA TYR A 402 0.92 -25.55 4.91
C TYR A 402 -0.19 -24.77 4.19
N SER A 403 -0.14 -23.45 4.32
CA SER A 403 -0.97 -22.55 3.53
C SER A 403 -0.30 -22.19 2.20
N PRO A 404 -1.08 -21.72 1.20
CA PRO A 404 -0.53 -21.24 -0.08
C PRO A 404 0.49 -20.10 0.10
N MET A 405 0.39 -19.35 1.21
CA MET A 405 1.31 -18.26 1.54
C MET A 405 2.68 -18.80 1.95
N VAL A 406 2.75 -19.89 2.73
CA VAL A 406 4.03 -20.51 3.15
C VAL A 406 4.76 -21.05 1.92
N VAL A 407 4.07 -21.84 1.08
CA VAL A 407 4.65 -22.38 -0.17
C VAL A 407 5.09 -21.24 -1.10
N GLY A 408 4.26 -20.22 -1.29
CA GLY A 408 4.60 -19.05 -2.09
C GLY A 408 5.80 -18.28 -1.53
N THR A 409 5.99 -18.27 -0.20
CA THR A 409 7.15 -17.65 0.46
C THR A 409 8.42 -18.46 0.23
N CYS A 410 8.34 -19.81 0.24
CA CYS A 410 9.48 -20.66 -0.15
C CYS A 410 9.91 -20.36 -1.59
N LEU A 411 8.98 -20.40 -2.55
CA LEU A 411 9.28 -20.13 -3.95
C LEU A 411 9.84 -18.71 -4.16
N PHE A 412 9.24 -17.70 -3.52
CA PHE A 412 9.73 -16.32 -3.55
C PHE A 412 11.18 -16.23 -3.02
N ARG A 413 11.50 -16.93 -1.92
CA ARG A 413 12.87 -16.93 -1.39
C ARG A 413 13.86 -17.67 -2.27
N LEU A 414 13.44 -18.77 -2.90
CA LEU A 414 14.27 -19.48 -3.89
C LEU A 414 14.53 -18.60 -5.13
N VAL A 415 13.59 -17.74 -5.53
CA VAL A 415 13.83 -16.70 -6.55
C VAL A 415 14.84 -15.66 -6.07
N GLU A 416 14.70 -15.12 -4.85
CA GLU A 416 15.68 -14.15 -4.29
C GLU A 416 17.10 -14.74 -4.20
N LEU A 417 17.23 -16.05 -3.96
CA LEU A 417 18.50 -16.77 -3.86
C LEU A 417 19.02 -17.33 -5.20
N GLY A 418 18.33 -17.08 -6.33
CA GLY A 418 18.71 -17.62 -7.64
C GLY A 418 18.65 -19.15 -7.75
N ALA A 419 17.89 -19.80 -6.87
CA ALA A 419 17.85 -21.25 -6.69
C ALA A 419 16.54 -21.92 -7.17
N LEU A 420 15.53 -21.15 -7.60
CA LEU A 420 14.28 -21.71 -8.12
C LEU A 420 14.46 -22.19 -9.57
N ASN A 421 14.35 -23.50 -9.78
CA ASN A 421 14.47 -24.15 -11.08
C ASN A 421 13.17 -24.85 -11.52
N SER A 422 13.13 -25.29 -12.78
CA SER A 422 11.93 -25.87 -13.40
C SER A 422 11.50 -27.17 -12.73
N ASP A 423 12.45 -28.01 -12.29
CA ASP A 423 12.14 -29.28 -11.61
C ASP A 423 11.46 -29.05 -10.26
N THR A 424 11.93 -28.05 -9.50
CA THR A 424 11.31 -27.62 -8.25
C THR A 424 9.90 -27.10 -8.53
N CYS A 425 9.72 -26.20 -9.50
CA CYS A 425 8.40 -25.69 -9.88
C CYS A 425 7.44 -26.81 -10.34
N HIS A 426 7.90 -27.75 -11.16
CA HIS A 426 7.09 -28.88 -11.61
C HIS A 426 6.68 -29.78 -10.44
N THR A 427 7.62 -30.10 -9.54
CA THR A 427 7.35 -30.92 -8.35
C THR A 427 6.33 -30.26 -7.43
N VAL A 428 6.49 -28.96 -7.15
CA VAL A 428 5.55 -28.18 -6.31
C VAL A 428 4.19 -28.07 -7.01
N TRP A 429 4.14 -27.83 -8.33
CA TRP A 429 2.90 -27.82 -9.11
C TRP A 429 2.16 -29.16 -9.06
N SER A 430 2.85 -30.28 -9.27
CA SER A 430 2.27 -31.63 -9.17
C SER A 430 1.69 -31.89 -7.77
N LYS A 431 2.39 -31.45 -6.72
CA LYS A 431 1.88 -31.57 -5.34
C LYS A 431 0.69 -30.66 -5.06
N ILE A 432 0.68 -29.41 -5.55
CA ILE A 432 -0.48 -28.49 -5.46
C ILE A 432 -1.72 -29.14 -6.10
N LYS A 433 -1.58 -29.71 -7.31
CA LYS A 433 -2.65 -30.44 -8.00
C LYS A 433 -3.13 -31.64 -7.18
N LYS A 434 -2.21 -32.48 -6.66
CA LYS A 434 -2.55 -33.65 -5.83
C LYS A 434 -3.16 -33.28 -4.47
N SER A 435 -2.80 -32.14 -3.88
CA SER A 435 -3.31 -31.70 -2.58
C SER A 435 -4.60 -30.87 -2.66
N GLN A 436 -5.01 -30.43 -3.86
CA GLN A 436 -6.07 -29.42 -4.05
C GLN A 436 -5.81 -28.15 -3.23
N LEU A 437 -4.53 -27.75 -3.12
CA LEU A 437 -4.16 -26.54 -2.37
C LEU A 437 -4.70 -25.31 -3.12
N SER A 438 -5.40 -24.42 -2.41
CA SER A 438 -6.03 -23.25 -3.03
C SER A 438 -4.99 -22.32 -3.66
N LEU A 439 -5.05 -22.18 -4.99
CA LEU A 439 -4.03 -21.44 -5.71
C LEU A 439 -4.27 -19.93 -5.57
N THR A 440 -3.33 -19.23 -4.93
CA THR A 440 -3.37 -17.77 -4.86
C THR A 440 -2.59 -17.15 -6.03
N PRO A 441 -2.93 -15.92 -6.48
CA PRO A 441 -2.16 -15.24 -7.52
C PRO A 441 -0.69 -14.99 -7.13
N PHE A 442 -0.39 -14.81 -5.84
CA PHE A 442 0.99 -14.74 -5.34
C PHE A 442 1.74 -16.06 -5.55
N LEU A 443 1.17 -17.19 -5.13
CA LEU A 443 1.75 -18.52 -5.30
C LEU A 443 1.97 -18.82 -6.79
N MET A 444 0.95 -18.57 -7.62
CA MET A 444 1.06 -18.79 -9.07
C MET A 444 2.15 -17.93 -9.71
N TYR A 445 2.23 -16.65 -9.32
CA TYR A 445 3.27 -15.76 -9.85
C TYR A 445 4.70 -16.21 -9.49
N GLN A 446 4.93 -16.80 -8.31
CA GLN A 446 6.26 -17.35 -7.99
C GLN A 446 6.57 -18.64 -8.75
N LEU A 447 5.58 -19.53 -8.97
CA LEU A 447 5.77 -20.73 -9.81
C LEU A 447 6.24 -20.36 -11.21
N LEU A 448 5.64 -19.33 -11.81
CA LEU A 448 5.98 -18.83 -13.15
C LEU A 448 7.36 -18.16 -13.25
N LYS A 449 8.07 -17.98 -12.13
CA LYS A 449 9.45 -17.47 -12.14
C LYS A 449 10.53 -18.54 -12.22
N GLY A 450 10.21 -19.81 -11.95
CA GLY A 450 11.21 -20.89 -11.86
C GLY A 450 11.76 -21.41 -13.18
N GLY A 451 11.83 -20.59 -14.23
CA GLY A 451 12.46 -20.96 -15.50
C GLY A 451 11.78 -22.09 -16.29
N SER A 452 10.56 -22.52 -15.94
CA SER A 452 9.83 -23.53 -16.72
C SER A 452 9.63 -23.09 -18.18
N PRO A 453 9.68 -23.99 -19.17
CA PRO A 453 9.46 -23.65 -20.57
C PRO A 453 8.13 -22.91 -20.79
N ARG A 454 8.14 -21.91 -21.66
CA ARG A 454 7.00 -21.03 -21.97
C ARG A 454 5.67 -21.76 -22.17
N ARG A 455 5.67 -22.85 -22.95
CA ARG A 455 4.49 -23.71 -23.18
C ARG A 455 3.96 -24.32 -21.88
N GLN A 456 4.85 -24.82 -21.01
CA GLN A 456 4.46 -25.38 -19.72
C GLN A 456 3.86 -24.32 -18.80
N GLN A 457 4.45 -23.12 -18.75
CA GLN A 457 3.91 -22.00 -17.97
C GLN A 457 2.49 -21.61 -18.42
N LEU A 458 2.25 -21.50 -19.73
CA LEU A 458 0.90 -21.24 -20.28
C LEU A 458 -0.09 -22.36 -19.93
N THR A 459 0.32 -23.63 -20.02
CA THR A 459 -0.53 -24.76 -19.61
C THR A 459 -0.86 -24.70 -18.13
N MET A 460 0.11 -24.41 -17.25
CA MET A 460 -0.14 -24.24 -15.80
C MET A 460 -1.15 -23.12 -15.51
N ILE A 461 -1.10 -22.01 -16.26
CA ILE A 461 -2.06 -20.90 -16.11
C ILE A 461 -3.46 -21.31 -16.59
N LYS A 462 -3.56 -21.95 -17.77
CA LYS A 462 -4.84 -22.42 -18.30
C LYS A 462 -5.48 -23.46 -17.37
N GLU A 463 -4.70 -24.42 -16.85
CA GLU A 463 -5.11 -25.36 -15.79
C GLU A 463 -5.53 -24.63 -14.50
N ALA A 464 -4.77 -23.63 -14.05
CA ALA A 464 -5.05 -22.87 -12.84
C ALA A 464 -6.40 -22.12 -12.88
N ILE A 465 -6.67 -21.44 -14.00
CA ILE A 465 -7.90 -20.66 -14.19
C ILE A 465 -9.09 -21.61 -14.35
N ALA A 466 -8.98 -22.63 -15.21
CA ALA A 466 -10.10 -23.53 -15.51
C ALA A 466 -10.43 -24.50 -14.37
N ASN A 467 -9.42 -25.09 -13.71
CA ASN A 467 -9.60 -26.24 -12.83
C ASN A 467 -9.35 -25.93 -11.35
N LEU A 468 -8.60 -24.87 -11.02
CA LEU A 468 -8.23 -24.52 -9.64
C LEU A 468 -8.85 -23.20 -9.15
N GLY A 469 -9.71 -22.57 -9.97
CA GLY A 469 -10.44 -21.35 -9.60
C GLY A 469 -9.56 -20.12 -9.39
N LEU A 470 -8.38 -20.07 -10.02
CA LEU A 470 -7.49 -18.91 -9.94
C LEU A 470 -8.14 -17.69 -10.61
N THR A 471 -8.38 -16.63 -9.83
CA THR A 471 -8.70 -15.30 -10.35
C THR A 471 -7.40 -14.54 -10.65
N PRO A 472 -7.07 -14.24 -11.92
CA PRO A 472 -5.82 -13.53 -12.24
C PRO A 472 -5.78 -12.14 -11.60
N ASN A 473 -4.64 -11.79 -10.98
CA ASN A 473 -4.34 -10.42 -10.57
C ASN A 473 -3.30 -9.81 -11.52
N GLU A 474 -2.93 -8.54 -11.28
CA GLU A 474 -1.87 -7.82 -11.99
C GLU A 474 -0.66 -8.70 -12.35
N ASN A 475 0.01 -9.27 -11.33
CA ASN A 475 1.26 -10.00 -11.51
C ASN A 475 1.09 -11.26 -12.37
N VAL A 476 -0.04 -11.97 -12.22
CA VAL A 476 -0.37 -13.11 -13.07
C VAL A 476 -0.65 -12.63 -14.49
N MET A 477 -1.41 -11.55 -14.67
CA MET A 477 -1.69 -10.95 -15.98
C MET A 477 -0.42 -10.46 -16.68
N THR A 478 0.50 -9.78 -15.97
CA THR A 478 1.82 -9.37 -16.51
C THR A 478 2.56 -10.59 -17.05
N LYS A 479 2.55 -11.70 -16.30
CA LYS A 479 3.26 -12.91 -16.69
C LYS A 479 2.58 -13.66 -17.84
N ILE A 480 1.24 -13.66 -17.91
CA ILE A 480 0.49 -14.16 -19.07
C ILE A 480 0.90 -13.40 -20.33
N ILE A 481 0.91 -12.08 -20.26
CA ILE A 481 1.27 -11.21 -21.37
C ILE A 481 2.73 -11.38 -21.79
N GLN A 482 3.66 -11.55 -20.84
CA GLN A 482 5.04 -11.94 -21.18
C GLN A 482 5.08 -13.26 -21.96
N LEU A 483 4.25 -14.23 -21.59
CA LEU A 483 4.22 -15.57 -22.17
C LEU A 483 3.41 -15.69 -23.46
N GLU A 484 2.52 -14.75 -23.78
CA GLU A 484 1.65 -14.77 -24.96
C GLU A 484 1.69 -13.39 -25.64
N PRO A 485 2.35 -13.22 -26.80
CA PRO A 485 2.53 -11.90 -27.39
C PRO A 485 1.26 -11.41 -28.06
N ASP A 486 0.32 -12.31 -28.36
CA ASP A 486 -0.94 -12.00 -28.99
C ASP A 486 -1.75 -11.02 -28.14
N LEU A 487 -1.79 -9.78 -28.61
CA LEU A 487 -2.54 -8.68 -28.03
C LEU A 487 -4.05 -9.01 -27.97
N THR A 488 -4.54 -9.85 -28.88
CA THR A 488 -5.93 -10.31 -28.94
C THR A 488 -6.27 -11.16 -27.72
N PHE A 489 -5.43 -12.14 -27.38
CA PHE A 489 -5.58 -12.94 -26.16
C PHE A 489 -5.51 -12.09 -24.89
N ALA A 490 -4.57 -11.15 -24.81
CA ALA A 490 -4.45 -10.23 -23.68
C ALA A 490 -5.71 -9.37 -23.48
N ARG A 491 -6.22 -8.76 -24.56
CA ARG A 491 -7.46 -7.95 -24.55
C ARG A 491 -8.69 -8.79 -24.24
N MET A 492 -8.82 -9.99 -24.81
CA MET A 492 -9.90 -10.93 -24.50
C MET A 492 -9.90 -11.29 -23.01
N LEU A 493 -8.75 -11.67 -22.45
CA LEU A 493 -8.63 -12.04 -21.04
C LEU A 493 -9.00 -10.85 -20.12
N LEU A 494 -8.58 -9.64 -20.46
CA LEU A 494 -8.98 -8.42 -19.73
C LEU A 494 -10.48 -8.15 -19.83
N SER A 495 -11.08 -8.30 -21.01
CA SER A 495 -12.53 -8.13 -21.20
C SER A 495 -13.37 -9.15 -20.41
N SER A 496 -12.78 -10.28 -20.02
CA SER A 496 -13.43 -11.30 -19.17
C SER A 496 -13.40 -10.98 -17.66
N LEU A 497 -12.67 -9.95 -17.23
CA LEU A 497 -12.59 -9.56 -15.82
C LEU A 497 -13.78 -8.68 -15.41
N GLU A 498 -14.45 -9.03 -14.31
CA GLU A 498 -15.63 -8.30 -13.77
C GLU A 498 -15.33 -6.81 -13.49
N LYS A 499 -14.12 -6.48 -13.06
CA LYS A 499 -13.66 -5.09 -12.88
C LYS A 499 -12.21 -4.93 -13.32
N ASN A 500 -12.00 -4.15 -14.39
CA ASN A 500 -10.67 -3.66 -14.74
C ASN A 500 -10.15 -2.73 -13.63
N THR A 501 -8.90 -2.96 -13.25
CA THR A 501 -8.17 -2.19 -12.24
C THR A 501 -7.06 -1.38 -12.91
N ARG A 502 -6.54 -0.36 -12.22
CA ARG A 502 -5.29 0.34 -12.59
C ARG A 502 -4.16 -0.62 -12.98
N ALA A 503 -4.00 -1.64 -12.15
CA ALA A 503 -3.06 -2.74 -12.32
C ALA A 503 -3.20 -3.43 -13.68
N THR A 504 -4.42 -3.86 -14.03
CA THR A 504 -4.68 -4.56 -15.29
C THR A 504 -4.57 -3.64 -16.51
N PHE A 505 -4.90 -2.35 -16.37
CA PHE A 505 -4.66 -1.35 -17.42
C PHE A 505 -3.18 -1.09 -17.67
N ASN A 506 -2.36 -0.93 -16.61
CA ASN A 506 -0.90 -0.79 -16.75
C ASN A 506 -0.28 -1.97 -17.49
N VAL A 507 -0.75 -3.18 -17.19
CA VAL A 507 -0.29 -4.41 -17.84
C VAL A 507 -0.65 -4.45 -19.33
N LEU A 508 -1.84 -3.97 -19.72
CA LEU A 508 -2.23 -3.82 -21.13
C LEU A 508 -1.41 -2.72 -21.84
N LEU A 509 -1.35 -1.53 -21.25
CA LEU A 509 -0.63 -0.37 -21.80
C LEU A 509 0.85 -0.68 -22.03
N ARG A 510 1.47 -1.41 -21.10
CA ARG A 510 2.87 -1.86 -21.25
C ARG A 510 3.03 -2.83 -22.41
N HIS A 511 2.05 -3.70 -22.66
CA HIS A 511 2.08 -4.62 -23.81
C HIS A 511 1.93 -3.87 -25.13
N GLU A 512 0.89 -3.05 -25.21
CA GLU A 512 0.62 -2.20 -26.38
C GLU A 512 1.80 -1.27 -26.69
N ALA A 513 2.50 -0.75 -25.69
CA ALA A 513 3.69 0.07 -25.90
C ALA A 513 4.86 -0.63 -26.63
N TYR A 514 4.92 -1.97 -26.63
CA TYR A 514 5.92 -2.74 -27.38
C TYR A 514 5.40 -3.32 -28.70
N PHE A 515 4.12 -3.70 -28.77
CA PHE A 515 3.58 -4.47 -29.90
C PHE A 515 2.55 -3.71 -30.75
N ASP A 516 1.94 -2.64 -30.22
CA ASP A 516 0.84 -1.91 -30.85
C ASP A 516 0.73 -0.45 -30.30
N PRO A 517 1.77 0.39 -30.52
CA PRO A 517 1.89 1.69 -29.86
C PRO A 517 0.83 2.72 -30.30
N GLU A 518 0.13 2.47 -31.42
CA GLU A 518 -1.01 3.26 -31.87
C GLU A 518 -2.19 3.17 -30.90
N LYS A 519 -2.45 1.98 -30.33
CA LYS A 519 -3.61 1.75 -29.44
C LYS A 519 -3.42 2.19 -27.99
N VAL A 520 -2.18 2.42 -27.56
CA VAL A 520 -1.85 2.81 -26.17
C VAL A 520 -2.61 4.05 -25.72
N TRP A 521 -2.78 5.04 -26.60
CA TRP A 521 -3.53 6.24 -26.27
C TRP A 521 -5.02 5.98 -26.06
N THR A 522 -5.65 5.15 -26.91
CA THR A 522 -7.05 4.75 -26.75
C THR A 522 -7.26 4.01 -25.43
N THR A 523 -6.38 3.07 -25.09
CA THR A 523 -6.41 2.36 -23.80
C THR A 523 -6.19 3.30 -22.62
N TYR A 524 -5.33 4.31 -22.77
CA TYR A 524 -5.11 5.33 -21.75
C TYR A 524 -6.35 6.19 -21.51
N LEU A 525 -7.04 6.59 -22.59
CA LEU A 525 -8.30 7.32 -22.50
C LEU A 525 -9.39 6.47 -21.84
N GLU A 526 -9.53 5.19 -22.20
CA GLU A 526 -10.49 4.27 -21.54
C GLU A 526 -10.22 4.16 -20.02
N MET A 527 -8.94 4.14 -19.62
CA MET A 527 -8.54 4.16 -18.21
C MET A 527 -8.94 5.49 -17.54
N GLN A 528 -8.74 6.64 -18.21
CA GLN A 528 -9.16 7.96 -17.70
C GLN A 528 -10.68 8.10 -17.58
N GLU A 529 -11.45 7.63 -18.57
CA GLU A 529 -12.92 7.65 -18.56
C GLU A 529 -13.51 6.84 -17.40
N LYS A 530 -12.85 5.75 -17.01
CA LYS A 530 -13.19 4.95 -15.82
C LYS A 530 -12.74 5.58 -14.49
N GLY A 531 -12.22 6.81 -14.51
CA GLY A 531 -11.76 7.56 -13.33
C GLY A 531 -10.46 7.02 -12.71
N ILE A 532 -9.71 6.18 -13.44
CA ILE A 532 -8.50 5.54 -12.92
C ILE A 532 -7.29 6.44 -13.19
N GLU A 533 -6.75 7.05 -12.12
CA GLU A 533 -5.52 7.85 -12.23
C GLU A 533 -4.32 7.02 -12.73
N PRO A 534 -3.44 7.61 -13.57
CA PRO A 534 -2.22 6.96 -14.05
C PRO A 534 -1.18 6.77 -12.96
N THR A 535 -0.18 5.95 -13.24
CA THR A 535 0.98 5.62 -12.40
C THR A 535 2.29 5.94 -13.12
N ASP A 536 3.41 5.76 -12.43
CA ASP A 536 4.74 5.66 -13.03
C ASP A 536 4.75 4.68 -14.21
N SER A 537 4.30 3.43 -14.03
CA SER A 537 4.21 2.41 -15.08
C SER A 537 3.31 2.82 -16.26
N THR A 538 2.24 3.58 -16.01
CA THR A 538 1.39 4.14 -17.07
C THR A 538 2.15 5.16 -17.90
N LEU A 539 2.84 6.09 -17.25
CA LEU A 539 3.62 7.13 -17.92
C LEU A 539 4.84 6.55 -18.64
N GLU A 540 5.49 5.53 -18.08
CA GLU A 540 6.56 4.76 -18.75
C GLU A 540 6.06 4.13 -20.05
N SER A 541 4.89 3.48 -20.03
CA SER A 541 4.30 2.87 -21.24
C SER A 541 3.99 3.92 -22.32
N LEU A 542 3.42 5.07 -21.92
CA LEU A 542 3.20 6.21 -22.82
C LEU A 542 4.52 6.75 -23.39
N ILE A 543 5.54 6.94 -22.55
CA ILE A 543 6.88 7.39 -22.96
C ILE A 543 7.51 6.41 -23.96
N ILE A 544 7.46 5.10 -23.68
CA ILE A 544 8.06 4.05 -24.53
C ILE A 544 7.44 4.09 -25.93
N SER A 545 6.11 4.17 -26.01
CA SER A 545 5.38 4.29 -27.29
C SER A 545 5.82 5.55 -28.05
N ALA A 546 5.87 6.68 -27.34
CA ALA A 546 6.28 7.96 -27.90
C ALA A 546 7.79 8.08 -28.19
N LEU A 547 8.60 7.02 -28.02
CA LEU A 547 9.98 6.97 -28.53
C LEU A 547 10.04 6.76 -30.04
N ASP A 548 8.91 6.38 -30.67
CA ASP A 548 8.67 6.60 -32.09
C ASP A 548 8.27 8.07 -32.31
N MET A 549 9.02 8.77 -33.15
CA MET A 549 8.83 10.20 -33.42
C MET A 549 7.77 10.47 -34.48
N ASP A 550 7.44 9.48 -35.30
CA ASP A 550 6.44 9.60 -36.37
C ASP A 550 5.03 9.18 -35.88
N LEU A 551 4.96 8.45 -34.75
CA LEU A 551 3.72 8.06 -34.09
C LEU A 551 2.83 9.28 -33.74
N ARG A 552 1.54 9.17 -34.09
CA ARG A 552 0.53 10.19 -33.81
C ARG A 552 -0.68 9.62 -33.07
N TRP A 553 -1.20 10.42 -32.15
CA TRP A 553 -2.39 10.14 -31.35
C TRP A 553 -3.36 11.33 -31.47
N ASP A 554 -4.59 11.05 -31.91
CA ASP A 554 -5.61 12.00 -32.37
C ASP A 554 -4.99 13.23 -33.11
N GLY A 555 -4.23 12.95 -34.18
CA GLY A 555 -3.64 13.95 -35.07
C GLY A 555 -2.38 14.69 -34.54
N LEU A 556 -2.05 14.59 -33.26
CA LEU A 556 -0.84 15.19 -32.66
C LEU A 556 0.28 14.16 -32.53
N TYR A 557 1.54 14.60 -32.51
CA TYR A 557 2.66 13.69 -32.25
C TYR A 557 2.58 13.12 -30.83
N ALA A 558 2.84 11.82 -30.68
CA ALA A 558 2.75 11.13 -29.38
C ALA A 558 3.64 11.80 -28.32
N CYS A 559 4.87 12.18 -28.68
CA CYS A 559 5.81 12.87 -27.79
C CYS A 559 5.26 14.18 -27.21
N GLN A 560 4.48 14.95 -27.98
CA GLN A 560 3.84 16.19 -27.51
C GLN A 560 2.80 15.89 -26.41
N ARG A 561 1.96 14.87 -26.62
CA ARG A 561 0.95 14.46 -25.63
C ARG A 561 1.60 13.92 -24.37
N VAL A 562 2.65 13.11 -24.50
CA VAL A 562 3.37 12.56 -23.35
C VAL A 562 4.02 13.65 -22.50
N VAL A 563 4.63 14.68 -23.10
CA VAL A 563 5.18 15.81 -22.33
C VAL A 563 4.10 16.54 -21.53
N VAL A 564 2.92 16.78 -22.12
CA VAL A 564 1.79 17.41 -21.42
C VAL A 564 1.30 16.53 -20.27
N GLU A 565 1.06 15.24 -20.50
CA GLU A 565 0.58 14.32 -19.46
C GLU A 565 1.63 14.06 -18.37
N PHE A 566 2.93 14.04 -18.72
CA PHE A 566 4.02 13.95 -17.75
C PHE A 566 4.01 15.17 -16.81
N LYS A 567 3.96 16.39 -17.34
CA LYS A 567 3.87 17.61 -16.52
C LYS A 567 2.57 17.69 -15.72
N ARG A 568 1.47 17.18 -16.27
CA ARG A 568 0.17 17.10 -15.59
C ARG A 568 0.23 16.18 -14.37
N TRP A 569 0.86 15.01 -14.48
CA TRP A 569 0.78 13.96 -13.45
C TRP A 569 1.99 13.85 -12.53
N VAL A 570 3.17 14.30 -12.94
CA VAL A 570 4.41 14.21 -12.16
C VAL A 570 4.66 15.50 -11.36
N ARG A 571 4.98 15.35 -10.08
CA ARG A 571 5.17 16.43 -9.10
C ARG A 571 6.37 17.31 -9.43
N GLY A 572 6.18 18.63 -9.40
CA GLY A 572 7.24 19.63 -9.59
C GLY A 572 7.68 19.84 -11.05
N ALA A 573 7.16 19.03 -11.98
CA ALA A 573 7.51 19.02 -13.40
C ALA A 573 6.85 20.15 -14.18
N ASN A 574 5.92 20.89 -13.56
CA ASN A 574 5.41 22.13 -14.12
C ASN A 574 6.51 23.21 -14.06
N ASN A 575 6.59 24.06 -15.09
CA ASN A 575 7.71 25.01 -15.26
C ASN A 575 7.81 26.03 -14.11
N ASP A 576 6.69 26.36 -13.48
CA ASP A 576 6.59 27.28 -12.34
C ASP A 576 6.92 26.61 -10.99
N GLY A 577 7.05 25.27 -10.95
CA GLY A 577 7.19 24.48 -9.73
C GLY A 577 6.01 24.59 -8.75
N SER A 578 4.86 25.14 -9.15
CA SER A 578 3.72 25.40 -8.24
C SER A 578 3.13 24.12 -7.64
N ASP A 579 3.36 22.99 -8.30
CA ASP A 579 2.90 21.66 -7.94
C ASP A 579 3.92 20.84 -7.13
N ILE A 580 5.06 21.42 -6.73
CA ILE A 580 6.12 20.76 -5.94
C ILE A 580 5.61 20.10 -4.65
N ASN A 581 4.56 20.65 -4.04
CA ASN A 581 3.91 20.13 -2.84
C ASN A 581 2.61 19.35 -3.15
N SER A 582 2.29 19.11 -4.43
CA SER A 582 1.07 18.42 -4.84
C SER A 582 1.15 16.93 -4.53
N LEU A 583 0.54 16.56 -3.41
CA LEU A 583 0.40 15.16 -2.99
C LEU A 583 -0.47 14.35 -3.96
N ALA A 584 -1.35 14.98 -4.76
CA ALA A 584 -2.14 14.27 -5.77
C ALA A 584 -1.30 13.80 -6.98
N LYS A 585 -0.11 14.39 -7.19
CA LYS A 585 0.81 14.03 -8.28
C LYS A 585 1.79 12.93 -7.89
N ILE A 586 2.18 12.15 -8.90
CA ILE A 586 3.20 11.10 -8.86
C ILE A 586 4.52 11.71 -8.40
N TYR A 587 5.16 11.11 -7.39
CA TYR A 587 6.56 11.38 -7.12
C TYR A 587 7.39 10.51 -8.09
N PRO A 588 8.28 11.08 -8.91
CA PRO A 588 8.97 10.34 -9.96
C PRO A 588 9.95 9.28 -9.43
N THR A 589 10.02 8.14 -10.12
CA THR A 589 11.10 7.15 -9.99
C THR A 589 12.30 7.58 -10.85
N ASP A 590 13.49 7.06 -10.55
CA ASP A 590 14.69 7.35 -11.35
C ASP A 590 14.54 6.82 -12.80
N GLU A 591 13.91 5.66 -12.97
CA GLU A 591 13.59 5.04 -14.26
C GLU A 591 12.62 5.90 -15.09
N LEU A 592 11.54 6.41 -14.47
CA LEU A 592 10.59 7.31 -15.12
C LEU A 592 11.26 8.61 -15.59
N VAL A 593 12.15 9.22 -14.78
CA VAL A 593 12.92 10.41 -15.20
C VAL A 593 13.88 10.06 -16.33
N HIS A 594 14.59 8.93 -16.24
CA HIS A 594 15.53 8.50 -17.27
C HIS A 594 14.85 8.27 -18.62
N ASN A 595 13.70 7.59 -18.63
CA ASN A 595 12.89 7.40 -19.83
C ASN A 595 12.34 8.72 -20.37
N TYR A 596 11.90 9.65 -19.51
CA TYR A 596 11.48 10.99 -19.94
C TYR A 596 12.63 11.77 -20.59
N VAL A 597 13.84 11.74 -20.01
CA VAL A 597 15.03 12.35 -20.64
C VAL A 597 15.30 11.73 -22.02
N ARG A 598 15.21 10.40 -22.18
CA ARG A 598 15.39 9.74 -23.49
C ARG A 598 14.37 10.22 -24.54
N LEU A 599 13.12 10.43 -24.13
CA LEU A 599 12.07 10.99 -24.99
C LEU A 599 12.41 12.41 -25.44
N LEU A 600 12.77 13.30 -24.50
CA LEU A 600 13.13 14.68 -24.80
C LEU A 600 14.35 14.78 -25.73
N VAL A 601 15.34 13.88 -25.58
CA VAL A 601 16.50 13.78 -26.47
C VAL A 601 16.08 13.38 -27.89
N LYS A 602 15.25 12.33 -28.04
CA LYS A 602 14.76 11.93 -29.38
C LYS A 602 13.93 13.03 -30.05
N ALA A 603 13.08 13.71 -29.28
CA ALA A 603 12.21 14.79 -29.75
C ALA A 603 12.95 16.15 -29.96
N LYS A 604 14.23 16.24 -29.58
CA LYS A 604 15.05 17.48 -29.61
C LYS A 604 14.44 18.63 -28.80
N TYR A 605 13.87 18.31 -27.64
CA TYR A 605 13.26 19.29 -26.74
C TYR A 605 14.31 19.86 -25.76
N ASP A 606 15.26 20.60 -26.33
CA ASP A 606 16.43 21.14 -25.62
C ASP A 606 16.06 21.99 -24.39
N GLN A 607 15.01 22.81 -24.49
CA GLN A 607 14.54 23.64 -23.37
C GLN A 607 14.00 22.78 -22.21
N GLU A 608 13.32 21.67 -22.51
CA GLU A 608 12.82 20.74 -21.50
C GLU A 608 13.97 19.98 -20.83
N LEU A 609 15.01 19.61 -21.58
CA LEU A 609 16.22 18.96 -21.04
C LEU A 609 16.96 19.86 -20.03
N LEU A 610 16.94 21.17 -20.22
CA LEU A 610 17.55 22.13 -19.30
C LEU A 610 16.81 22.21 -17.95
N GLU A 611 15.50 22.00 -17.93
CA GLU A 611 14.67 22.05 -16.72
C GLU A 611 14.77 20.79 -15.84
N VAL A 612 15.27 19.66 -16.37
CA VAL A 612 15.29 18.38 -15.64
C VAL A 612 16.09 18.45 -14.34
N LEU A 613 17.31 18.98 -14.34
CA LEU A 613 18.12 19.07 -13.11
C LEU A 613 17.55 20.07 -12.09
N PRO A 614 17.18 21.32 -12.46
CA PRO A 614 16.47 22.22 -11.57
C PRO A 614 15.21 21.60 -10.97
N TRP A 615 14.43 20.86 -11.76
CA TRP A 615 13.25 20.14 -11.28
C TRP A 615 13.59 19.05 -10.25
N MET A 616 14.58 18.20 -10.52
CA MET A 616 15.02 17.16 -9.59
C MET A 616 15.56 17.77 -8.29
N GLU A 617 16.32 18.87 -8.37
CA GLU A 617 16.82 19.61 -7.21
C GLU A 617 15.67 20.16 -6.35
N ARG A 618 14.64 20.78 -6.97
CA ARG A 618 13.41 21.21 -6.28
C ARG A 618 12.79 20.06 -5.45
N LEU A 619 12.71 18.86 -6.01
CA LEU A 619 12.17 17.67 -5.33
C LEU A 619 13.11 17.03 -4.28
N ASN A 620 14.33 17.54 -4.10
CA ASN A 620 15.43 16.87 -3.39
C ASN A 620 15.73 15.45 -3.93
N LEU A 621 15.48 15.23 -5.23
CA LEU A 621 15.75 13.97 -5.91
C LEU A 621 17.19 13.95 -6.40
N LYS A 622 18.00 13.03 -5.89
CA LYS A 622 19.36 12.81 -6.40
C LYS A 622 19.29 12.02 -7.73
N PRO A 623 19.79 12.55 -8.86
CA PRO A 623 19.82 11.82 -10.12
C PRO A 623 20.78 10.63 -10.07
N SER A 624 20.42 9.52 -10.72
CA SER A 624 21.35 8.43 -10.99
C SER A 624 22.40 8.82 -12.03
N LYS A 625 23.43 7.96 -12.14
CA LYS A 625 24.46 8.09 -13.17
C LYS A 625 23.86 8.01 -14.59
N ASN A 626 22.80 7.24 -14.82
CA ASN A 626 22.19 7.11 -16.15
C ASN A 626 21.55 8.42 -16.61
N ILE A 627 20.82 9.11 -15.72
CA ILE A 627 20.26 10.44 -15.98
C ILE A 627 21.38 11.45 -16.24
N LEU A 628 22.44 11.44 -15.40
CA LEU A 628 23.58 12.34 -15.58
C LEU A 628 24.34 12.08 -16.89
N CYS A 629 24.57 10.83 -17.28
CA CYS A 629 25.16 10.48 -18.58
C CYS A 629 24.31 11.00 -19.74
N ALA A 630 22.99 10.77 -19.70
CA ALA A 630 22.07 11.24 -20.74
C ALA A 630 22.11 12.77 -20.89
N LEU A 631 22.09 13.50 -19.77
CA LEU A 631 22.15 14.96 -19.79
C LEU A 631 23.53 15.49 -20.20
N ILE A 632 24.63 14.85 -19.80
CA ILE A 632 25.98 15.24 -20.24
C ILE A 632 26.15 15.05 -21.76
N LEU A 633 25.55 14.01 -22.35
CA LEU A 633 25.68 13.71 -23.77
C LEU A 633 24.74 14.51 -24.67
N HIS A 634 23.58 14.94 -24.16
CA HIS A 634 22.49 15.45 -25.00
C HIS A 634 21.87 16.78 -24.55
N SER A 635 22.14 17.26 -23.33
CA SER A 635 21.70 18.62 -22.94
C SER A 635 22.59 19.67 -23.62
N PRO A 636 22.06 20.85 -24.00
CA PRO A 636 22.87 21.99 -24.44
C PRO A 636 23.98 22.38 -23.45
N ASN A 637 23.77 22.12 -22.15
CA ASN A 637 24.75 22.39 -21.09
C ASN A 637 25.67 21.20 -20.76
N GLY A 638 25.68 20.14 -21.56
CA GLY A 638 26.36 18.86 -21.26
C GLY A 638 27.85 18.99 -20.90
N GLU A 639 28.61 19.77 -21.67
CA GLU A 639 30.04 20.05 -21.41
C GLU A 639 30.28 20.82 -20.10
N PHE A 640 29.37 21.73 -19.73
CA PHE A 640 29.43 22.42 -18.45
C PHE A 640 29.14 21.46 -17.29
N LEU A 641 28.09 20.63 -17.42
CA LEU A 641 27.73 19.61 -16.43
C LEU A 641 28.90 18.63 -16.21
N LYS A 642 29.56 18.18 -17.28
CA LYS A 642 30.74 17.32 -17.24
C LYS A 642 31.89 17.93 -16.42
N LYS A 643 32.30 19.16 -16.76
CA LYS A 643 33.38 19.90 -16.08
C LYS A 643 33.05 20.27 -14.63
N HIS A 644 31.78 20.52 -14.34
CA HIS A 644 31.31 20.82 -12.98
C HIS A 644 31.30 19.55 -12.12
N GLY A 645 30.78 18.45 -12.65
CA GLY A 645 30.64 17.17 -11.94
C GLY A 645 31.96 16.55 -11.49
N GLN A 646 32.99 16.65 -12.33
CA GLN A 646 34.36 16.20 -12.02
C GLN A 646 34.93 16.81 -10.73
N LYS A 647 34.46 17.99 -10.29
CA LYS A 647 34.94 18.67 -9.08
C LYS A 647 34.24 18.23 -7.78
N ILE A 648 33.05 17.62 -7.87
CA ILE A 648 32.16 17.37 -6.73
C ILE A 648 32.20 15.89 -6.30
N GLY A 649 32.57 14.99 -7.21
CA GLY A 649 32.59 13.55 -6.97
C GLY A 649 31.20 12.91 -6.99
N GLY A 650 31.14 11.59 -7.20
CA GLY A 650 29.88 10.85 -7.33
C GLY A 650 29.13 11.06 -8.66
N TRP A 651 29.72 11.80 -9.60
CA TRP A 651 29.26 11.94 -10.99
C TRP A 651 29.75 10.75 -11.86
N PRO A 652 29.18 10.55 -13.06
CA PRO A 652 29.67 9.54 -14.00
C PRO A 652 31.12 9.80 -14.43
N THR A 653 31.88 8.72 -14.56
CA THR A 653 33.22 8.74 -15.18
C THR A 653 33.13 8.81 -16.70
N GLU A 654 34.23 9.16 -17.38
CA GLU A 654 34.28 9.14 -18.85
C GLU A 654 33.92 7.75 -19.40
N MET A 655 34.41 6.69 -18.78
CA MET A 655 34.11 5.31 -19.17
C MET A 655 32.61 5.00 -19.06
N GLU A 656 31.94 5.46 -17.99
CA GLU A 656 30.49 5.30 -17.84
C GLU A 656 29.69 6.13 -18.86
N ILE A 657 30.18 7.31 -19.23
CA ILE A 657 29.58 8.15 -20.28
C ILE A 657 29.71 7.48 -21.66
N GLN A 658 30.89 6.96 -22.01
CA GLN A 658 31.11 6.27 -23.28
C GLN A 658 30.36 4.93 -23.34
N ALA A 659 30.31 4.17 -22.25
CA ALA A 659 29.50 2.95 -22.15
C ALA A 659 28.02 3.27 -22.35
N TYR A 660 27.49 4.29 -21.66
CA TYR A 660 26.11 4.73 -21.84
C TYR A 660 25.82 5.14 -23.30
N LYS A 661 26.72 5.93 -23.92
CA LYS A 661 26.62 6.31 -25.34
C LYS A 661 26.57 5.10 -26.27
N PHE A 662 27.41 4.09 -26.03
CA PHE A 662 27.39 2.84 -26.81
C PHE A 662 26.07 2.08 -26.64
N HIS A 663 25.53 2.01 -25.42
CA HIS A 663 24.23 1.38 -25.17
C HIS A 663 23.06 2.12 -25.81
N THR A 664 23.08 3.46 -25.89
CA THR A 664 22.00 4.24 -26.54
C THR A 664 22.14 4.35 -28.06
N GLN A 665 23.33 4.14 -28.61
CA GLN A 665 23.58 4.17 -30.06
C GLN A 665 23.36 2.84 -30.77
N ARG A 666 23.27 1.71 -30.04
CA ARG A 666 22.73 0.48 -30.63
C ARG A 666 21.35 0.79 -31.18
N PRO A 667 21.05 0.48 -32.46
CA PRO A 667 19.74 0.75 -33.02
C PRO A 667 18.74 0.03 -32.14
N SER A 668 17.84 0.80 -31.53
CA SER A 668 16.64 0.23 -30.96
C SER A 668 15.78 -0.26 -32.12
N SER A 669 16.02 -1.50 -32.54
CA SER A 669 14.88 -2.41 -32.69
C SER A 669 13.96 -2.24 -31.48
N PRO A 670 12.66 -2.57 -31.57
CA PRO A 670 11.86 -2.80 -30.39
C PRO A 670 12.43 -4.03 -29.69
N THR A 671 13.54 -3.85 -28.98
CA THR A 671 14.13 -4.77 -28.02
C THR A 671 13.11 -4.82 -26.90
N VAL A 672 12.12 -5.68 -27.11
CA VAL A 672 11.35 -6.31 -26.05
C VAL A 672 12.37 -6.60 -24.95
N PRO A 673 12.18 -6.12 -23.69
CA PRO A 673 13.25 -6.04 -22.68
C PRO A 673 14.10 -7.31 -22.59
N ILE A 674 15.34 -7.30 -22.08
CA ILE A 674 16.20 -8.51 -22.09
C ILE A 674 15.49 -9.78 -21.54
N GLU A 675 14.59 -9.62 -20.55
CA GLU A 675 13.66 -10.67 -20.07
C GLU A 675 12.79 -11.36 -21.16
N TYR A 676 12.56 -10.69 -22.29
CA TYR A 676 11.84 -11.13 -23.48
C TYR A 676 12.80 -11.52 -24.63
N GLU A 677 13.95 -10.85 -24.82
CA GLU A 677 14.96 -11.31 -25.82
C GLU A 677 15.51 -12.71 -25.46
N GLU A 678 15.66 -13.00 -24.16
CA GLU A 678 15.91 -14.35 -23.62
C GLU A 678 14.68 -15.28 -23.65
N MET A 679 13.52 -14.81 -24.13
CA MET A 679 12.30 -15.61 -24.37
C MET A 679 11.96 -15.78 -25.86
N TYR A 680 12.69 -15.12 -26.76
CA TYR A 680 12.56 -15.24 -28.22
C TYR A 680 13.69 -16.03 -28.87
N ASN A 681 14.83 -16.16 -28.19
CA ASN A 681 15.89 -17.15 -28.48
C ASN A 681 15.73 -18.38 -27.57
#